data_AF-A0A9Q0ZKV6-F1
#
_entry.id   AF-A0A9Q0ZKV6-F1
#
_cell.length_a   1.000
_cell.length_b   1.000
_cell.length_c   1.000
_cell.angle_alpha   90.00
_cell.angle_beta   90.00
_cell.angle_gamma   90.00
#
_symmetry.space_group_name_H-M   'P 1'
#
loop_
_entity.id
_entity.type
_entity.pdbx_description
1 polymer ?
#
loop_
_entity_poly.entity_id
_entity_poly.type
_entity_poly.pdbx_seq_one_letter_code
_entity_poly.pdbx_strand_id
1 'polypeptide(L)'
;MPPKKKPNEDYTLKVTSPDIGGRKARSSDKLTLVEKRQFLYVRIVRANGLPMNNMTGTCNPFVELRIGNYKGVTRCFEKTSNPEWNEVYAFTRDQLQGGRLEILVRDKESAINEIVGRLSFDLGHIPTRFPPDSPLAPQWYKLEDCNGVKIVGELMLAVWIGNQADDAFSVAWHSDAAAVSGKNVTKTRSNVYLSPVLWYLRVQVIAAHDLAPADRNRKPEAYVKAVLGNLVLRTTVSKDMNLNPAWNEEVMFVAAEPFDDPLVLSVEDKMGADKDVCLGRSVVPLHQLEKRLLPQPIGDQWITLQKYVSEGEEKREVKFAGRLHLRIFLDGVYHVFDEPTCYCSDLRATSPKLWPEKIGVLELGILKAEGLPPTKSKDGRGTTDAYCVAKYGQKWVRTSTIVDNYAPKWNEQYYWDVYDPYTVVTIGVFDNYHLQEGDKNGGKRDPRLGKVRIRLSTLETGKIYTHSYPLVVLQPNGLKKMGELHLAVKFSCDNWIDLFHTYSQPLLPMMHYLKPLSVYQLDSLRHQATYTLSLRLGRADPPLSREVVECMLDTGVSRWSLRRGKANCERVMACLSGIVFLWRLFDQIRHWKKPSITILIYSLFVVMVVSPKLMLSTFFLAFFVLGVWRFPKRPRHPPHMDTKLSHAETAQYDELDEEFDTFPTSKQGEALKTRYDRLRGIAGRLMIMIGDLATQLERIHALVSWRDPRATTMFLIFCLIACVLAHQVQFRYFVLVTWTYAMRPPRLRVGIPSIPQNFLRRLPAKTDSML
;
A
#
# COMPACT_ATOMS: atom_id res chain seq x y z
N MET A 1 37.75 8.22 21.80
CA MET A 1 36.43 7.69 21.40
C MET A 1 35.38 8.51 22.11
N PRO A 2 34.52 9.28 21.42
CA PRO A 2 33.39 9.92 22.08
C PRO A 2 32.44 8.83 22.61
N PRO A 3 31.80 9.04 23.77
CA PRO A 3 30.89 8.06 24.35
C PRO A 3 29.75 7.78 23.37
N LYS A 4 29.50 6.50 23.10
CA LYS A 4 28.31 6.06 22.35
C LYS A 4 27.08 6.58 23.10
N LYS A 5 26.42 7.63 22.58
CA LYS A 5 25.09 8.07 23.03
C LYS A 5 24.19 6.83 23.09
N LYS A 6 23.66 6.51 24.27
CA LYS A 6 22.64 5.46 24.44
C LYS A 6 21.51 5.72 23.44
N PRO A 7 20.91 4.69 22.82
CA PRO A 7 19.72 4.89 22.00
C PRO A 7 18.62 5.53 22.84
N ASN A 8 17.96 6.57 22.30
CA ASN A 8 16.73 7.10 22.90
C ASN A 8 15.72 5.95 22.90
N GLU A 9 15.40 5.44 24.09
CA GLU A 9 14.50 4.29 24.29
C GLU A 9 13.11 4.56 23.71
N ASP A 10 12.73 5.83 23.56
CA ASP A 10 11.44 6.30 23.05
C ASP A 10 11.10 5.87 21.61
N TYR A 11 12.11 5.57 20.77
CA TYR A 11 11.91 5.20 19.36
C TYR A 11 12.12 3.71 19.10
N THR A 12 12.21 2.89 20.14
CA THR A 12 12.43 1.45 20.02
C THR A 12 11.13 0.65 20.03
N LEU A 13 11.13 -0.48 19.33
CA LEU A 13 10.01 -1.43 19.32
C LEU A 13 9.85 -2.08 20.71
N LYS A 14 8.64 -2.06 21.28
CA LYS A 14 8.35 -2.71 22.57
C LYS A 14 7.53 -3.97 22.35
N VAL A 15 7.91 -5.08 22.98
CA VAL A 15 7.11 -6.32 22.96
C VAL A 15 5.90 -6.13 23.87
N THR A 16 4.73 -6.55 23.41
CA THR A 16 3.49 -6.48 24.19
C THR A 16 2.89 -7.86 24.34
N SER A 17 2.16 -8.09 25.43
CA SER A 17 1.41 -9.33 25.69
C SER A 17 -0.07 -9.00 25.87
N PRO A 18 -0.79 -8.64 24.79
CA PRO A 18 -2.24 -8.46 24.86
C PRO A 18 -2.96 -9.76 25.25
N ASP A 19 -4.17 -9.66 25.82
CA ASP A 19 -4.96 -10.83 26.24
C ASP A 19 -5.63 -11.49 25.03
N ILE A 20 -4.80 -12.05 24.15
CA ILE A 20 -5.24 -12.77 22.97
C ILE A 20 -5.79 -14.11 23.47
N GLY A 21 -7.11 -14.30 23.36
CA GLY A 21 -7.91 -15.35 24.01
C GLY A 21 -7.37 -16.79 23.90
N GLY A 22 -6.36 -17.12 24.71
CA GLY A 22 -5.53 -18.30 24.49
C GLY A 22 -4.80 -18.85 25.72
N ARG A 23 -5.34 -18.70 26.93
CA ARG A 23 -4.92 -19.53 28.09
C ARG A 23 -5.95 -20.56 28.55
N LYS A 24 -7.21 -20.52 28.05
CA LYS A 24 -8.31 -21.43 28.46
C LYS A 24 -9.28 -21.83 27.33
N ALA A 25 -8.90 -21.80 26.06
CA ALA A 25 -9.81 -22.18 24.98
C ALA A 25 -9.65 -23.67 24.60
N ARG A 26 -10.76 -24.40 24.53
CA ARG A 26 -10.86 -25.79 24.03
C ARG A 26 -10.50 -25.84 22.54
N SER A 27 -10.03 -27.00 22.12
CA SER A 27 -9.37 -27.40 20.86
C SER A 27 -10.01 -27.03 19.49
N SER A 28 -11.02 -26.15 19.40
CA SER A 28 -11.66 -25.79 18.11
C SER A 28 -11.73 -24.30 17.78
N ASP A 29 -11.31 -23.39 18.66
CA ASP A 29 -11.29 -21.96 18.36
C ASP A 29 -10.05 -21.61 17.54
N LYS A 30 -10.22 -21.22 16.27
CA LYS A 30 -9.17 -20.54 15.49
C LYS A 30 -8.65 -19.37 16.34
N LEU A 31 -7.38 -19.39 16.72
CA LEU A 31 -6.74 -18.39 17.56
C LEU A 31 -6.83 -17.00 16.88
N THR A 32 -7.74 -16.15 17.34
CA THR A 32 -7.89 -14.76 16.89
C THR A 32 -6.70 -13.95 17.35
N LEU A 33 -6.21 -12.99 16.56
CA LEU A 33 -5.06 -12.12 16.91
C LEU A 33 -5.44 -10.94 17.82
N VAL A 34 -6.71 -10.84 18.16
CA VAL A 34 -7.30 -9.69 18.83
C VAL A 34 -8.14 -10.15 20.01
N GLU A 35 -8.18 -9.32 21.04
CA GLU A 35 -9.08 -9.46 22.19
C GLU A 35 -10.55 -9.50 21.71
N LYS A 36 -11.30 -10.55 22.08
CA LYS A 36 -12.71 -10.68 21.73
C LYS A 36 -13.52 -9.65 22.52
N ARG A 37 -14.00 -8.59 21.85
CA ARG A 37 -14.95 -7.63 22.42
C ARG A 37 -16.36 -8.03 22.06
N GLN A 38 -17.27 -7.81 23.00
CA GLN A 38 -18.69 -8.05 22.81
C GLN A 38 -19.42 -6.74 22.56
N PHE A 39 -20.29 -6.76 21.57
CA PHE A 39 -21.12 -5.64 21.16
C PHE A 39 -22.58 -6.08 21.21
N LEU A 40 -23.45 -5.21 21.70
CA LEU A 40 -24.88 -5.34 21.51
C LEU A 40 -25.24 -4.71 20.16
N TYR A 41 -25.68 -5.54 19.23
CA TYR A 41 -26.15 -5.09 17.93
C TYR A 41 -27.66 -4.91 17.93
N VAL A 42 -28.11 -3.79 17.37
CA VAL A 42 -29.51 -3.47 17.14
C VAL A 42 -29.67 -3.09 15.67
N ARG A 43 -30.36 -3.91 14.89
CA ARG A 43 -30.70 -3.64 13.49
C ARG A 43 -32.14 -3.16 13.38
N ILE A 44 -32.33 -1.94 12.94
CA ILE A 44 -33.65 -1.35 12.66
C ILE A 44 -33.89 -1.43 11.16
N VAL A 45 -34.89 -2.20 10.74
CA VAL A 45 -35.17 -2.44 9.32
C VAL A 45 -36.22 -1.44 8.83
N ARG A 46 -37.44 -1.54 9.34
CA ARG A 46 -38.58 -0.73 8.91
C ARG A 46 -39.71 -0.71 9.93
N ALA A 47 -40.61 0.26 9.84
CA ALA A 47 -41.87 0.26 10.58
C ALA A 47 -43.06 0.14 9.63
N ASN A 48 -44.20 -0.31 10.16
CA ASN A 48 -45.44 -0.45 9.42
C ASN A 48 -46.62 0.09 10.24
N GLY A 49 -47.46 0.90 9.60
CA GLY A 49 -48.72 1.37 10.19
C GLY A 49 -48.54 2.29 11.39
N LEU A 50 -47.53 3.18 11.38
CA LEU A 50 -47.35 4.16 12.45
C LEU A 50 -48.54 5.13 12.52
N PRO A 51 -49.01 5.50 13.73
CA PRO A 51 -50.16 6.37 13.89
C PRO A 51 -49.82 7.79 13.43
N MET A 52 -50.71 8.39 12.64
CA MET A 52 -50.52 9.75 12.13
C MET A 52 -50.87 10.78 13.21
N ASN A 53 -50.17 11.92 13.19
CA ASN A 53 -50.44 13.00 14.12
C ASN A 53 -51.80 13.66 13.81
N ASN A 54 -52.66 13.77 14.83
CA ASN A 54 -54.03 14.27 14.73
C ASN A 54 -54.12 15.76 14.29
N MET A 55 -53.04 16.55 14.47
CA MET A 55 -53.01 17.98 14.12
C MET A 55 -52.46 18.28 12.72
N THR A 56 -51.48 17.51 12.23
CA THR A 56 -50.76 17.81 10.98
C THR A 56 -51.10 16.84 9.84
N GLY A 57 -51.65 15.65 10.15
CA GLY A 57 -51.92 14.62 9.15
C GLY A 57 -50.66 14.02 8.51
N THR A 58 -49.48 14.37 8.99
CA THR A 58 -48.18 13.88 8.53
C THR A 58 -47.40 13.29 9.71
N CYS A 59 -46.66 12.22 9.45
CA CYS A 59 -45.72 11.64 10.42
C CYS A 59 -44.31 11.70 9.84
N ASN A 60 -43.37 12.26 10.59
CA ASN A 60 -41.95 12.30 10.22
C ASN A 60 -41.14 11.38 11.15
N PRO A 61 -41.28 10.05 11.02
CA PRO A 61 -40.79 9.12 12.03
C PRO A 61 -39.27 9.00 12.02
N PHE A 62 -38.71 8.93 13.23
CA PHE A 62 -37.35 8.47 13.48
C PHE A 62 -37.34 7.58 14.73
N VAL A 63 -36.32 6.73 14.84
CA VAL A 63 -36.14 5.82 15.97
C VAL A 63 -34.96 6.30 16.81
N GLU A 64 -35.19 6.40 18.11
CA GLU A 64 -34.22 6.72 19.13
C GLU A 64 -33.95 5.46 19.98
N LEU A 65 -32.71 4.98 19.92
CA LEU A 65 -32.19 3.90 20.76
C LEU A 65 -31.55 4.50 22.00
N ARG A 66 -31.96 4.07 23.19
CA ARG A 66 -31.36 4.51 24.47
C ARG A 66 -30.87 3.30 25.26
N ILE A 67 -29.61 3.37 25.68
CA ILE A 67 -28.99 2.39 26.59
C ILE A 67 -28.15 3.14 27.60
N GLY A 68 -28.60 3.18 28.86
CA GLY A 68 -27.95 4.00 29.89
C GLY A 68 -27.85 5.47 29.46
N ASN A 69 -26.61 5.96 29.33
CA ASN A 69 -26.32 7.34 28.92
C ASN A 69 -26.15 7.51 27.39
N TYR A 70 -26.16 6.42 26.62
CA TYR A 70 -25.91 6.46 25.18
C TYR A 70 -27.23 6.53 24.42
N LYS A 71 -27.25 7.40 23.41
CA LYS A 71 -28.39 7.64 22.53
C LYS A 71 -27.97 7.49 21.07
N GLY A 72 -28.59 6.56 20.35
CA GLY A 72 -28.49 6.42 18.90
C GLY A 72 -29.78 6.92 18.25
N VAL A 73 -29.70 7.64 17.13
CA VAL A 73 -30.88 8.17 16.43
C VAL A 73 -30.80 7.80 14.95
N THR A 74 -31.89 7.29 14.38
CA THR A 74 -31.98 6.97 12.95
C THR A 74 -32.26 8.22 12.11
N ARG A 75 -32.10 8.07 10.79
CA ARG A 75 -32.57 9.11 9.85
C ARG A 75 -34.07 9.32 9.99
N CYS A 76 -34.48 10.59 9.93
CA CYS A 76 -35.88 10.97 9.90
C CYS A 76 -36.37 10.92 8.45
N PHE A 77 -37.48 10.22 8.20
CA PHE A 77 -38.19 10.25 6.93
C PHE A 77 -39.35 11.24 7.02
N GLU A 78 -39.64 11.94 5.93
CA GLU A 78 -40.74 12.90 5.89
C GLU A 78 -42.02 12.24 5.36
N LYS A 79 -43.16 12.56 5.99
CA LYS A 79 -44.53 12.25 5.57
C LYS A 79 -44.78 10.77 5.23
N THR A 80 -44.26 9.86 6.04
CA THR A 80 -44.31 8.42 5.74
C THR A 80 -44.70 7.61 6.98
N SER A 81 -45.76 6.81 6.90
CA SER A 81 -46.18 5.88 7.96
C SER A 81 -45.46 4.52 7.95
N ASN A 82 -44.73 4.24 6.85
CA ASN A 82 -43.98 3.00 6.61
C ASN A 82 -42.50 3.26 6.27
N PRO A 83 -41.72 3.86 7.19
CA PRO A 83 -40.32 4.18 6.94
C PRO A 83 -39.44 2.91 6.86
N GLU A 84 -38.45 2.91 5.96
CA GLU A 84 -37.43 1.86 5.85
C GLU A 84 -36.03 2.45 6.12
N TRP A 85 -35.44 2.13 7.28
CA TRP A 85 -34.14 2.67 7.71
C TRP A 85 -32.98 1.80 7.27
N ASN A 86 -33.05 0.48 7.51
CA ASN A 86 -31.94 -0.46 7.32
C ASN A 86 -30.62 -0.03 8.00
N GLU A 87 -30.71 0.49 9.23
CA GLU A 87 -29.55 0.96 9.99
C GLU A 87 -29.21 -0.02 11.13
N VAL A 88 -27.92 -0.20 11.40
CA VAL A 88 -27.42 -1.07 12.47
C VAL A 88 -26.65 -0.21 13.48
N TYR A 89 -26.83 -0.50 14.75
CA TYR A 89 -26.16 0.15 15.88
C TYR A 89 -25.45 -0.90 16.71
N ALA A 90 -24.25 -0.59 17.16
CA ALA A 90 -23.39 -1.43 17.98
C ALA A 90 -23.00 -0.66 19.25
N PHE A 91 -23.39 -1.20 20.40
CA PHE A 91 -23.04 -0.66 21.71
C PHE A 91 -22.01 -1.55 22.38
N THR A 92 -20.90 -0.96 22.85
CA THR A 92 -19.86 -1.71 23.56
C THR A 92 -20.35 -2.19 24.92
N ARG A 93 -19.95 -3.41 25.33
CA ARG A 93 -20.37 -3.98 26.62
C ARG A 93 -19.96 -3.12 27.82
N ASP A 94 -18.79 -2.48 27.76
CA ASP A 94 -18.27 -1.58 28.82
C ASP A 94 -19.20 -0.38 29.08
N GLN A 95 -20.09 -0.07 28.13
CA GLN A 95 -21.03 1.05 28.15
C GLN A 95 -22.47 0.63 28.50
N LEU A 96 -22.75 -0.68 28.66
CA LEU A 96 -24.05 -1.24 29.03
C LEU A 96 -24.33 -1.11 30.55
N GLN A 97 -24.21 0.09 31.12
CA GLN A 97 -24.50 0.33 32.54
C GLN A 97 -26.00 0.25 32.88
N GLY A 98 -26.88 0.40 31.87
CA GLY A 98 -28.32 0.21 32.00
C GLY A 98 -28.71 -1.22 31.59
N GLY A 99 -29.37 -1.98 32.47
CA GLY A 99 -29.79 -3.36 32.20
C GLY A 99 -30.89 -3.53 31.13
N ARG A 100 -31.35 -2.44 30.51
CA ARG A 100 -32.44 -2.44 29.53
C ARG A 100 -32.10 -1.58 28.31
N LEU A 101 -32.40 -2.10 27.13
CA LEU A 101 -32.40 -1.38 25.86
C LEU A 101 -33.78 -0.80 25.62
N GLU A 102 -33.89 0.52 25.48
CA GLU A 102 -35.12 1.21 25.10
C GLU A 102 -35.06 1.65 23.63
N ILE A 103 -36.13 1.38 22.89
CA ILE A 103 -36.30 1.79 21.50
C ILE A 103 -37.54 2.68 21.44
N LEU A 104 -37.37 3.94 21.09
CA LEU A 104 -38.42 4.95 21.07
C LEU A 104 -38.64 5.42 19.63
N VAL A 105 -39.84 5.23 19.09
CA VAL A 105 -40.25 5.84 17.82
C VAL A 105 -40.81 7.22 18.14
N ARG A 106 -40.30 8.25 17.48
CA ARG A 106 -40.69 9.66 17.69
C ARG A 106 -41.02 10.34 16.37
N ASP A 107 -41.82 11.41 16.45
CA ASP A 107 -42.13 12.30 15.34
C ASP A 107 -41.41 13.65 15.51
N LYS A 108 -40.72 14.11 14.46
CA LYS A 108 -39.90 15.33 14.47
C LYS A 108 -40.73 16.63 14.40
N GLU A 109 -41.97 16.57 13.92
CA GLU A 109 -42.80 17.77 13.67
C GLU A 109 -43.70 18.17 14.85
N SER A 110 -43.84 17.31 15.87
CA SER A 110 -44.57 17.63 17.09
C SER A 110 -43.74 18.57 17.97
N ALA A 111 -44.33 19.67 18.45
CA ALA A 111 -43.68 20.71 19.28
C ALA A 111 -42.97 20.19 20.57
N ILE A 112 -43.17 18.92 20.94
CA ILE A 112 -42.60 18.25 22.12
C ILE A 112 -41.84 16.94 21.76
N ASN A 113 -41.56 16.61 20.49
CA ASN A 113 -41.00 15.30 20.08
C ASN A 113 -41.76 14.13 20.73
N GLU A 114 -43.08 14.11 20.54
CA GLU A 114 -44.00 13.15 21.14
C GLU A 114 -43.61 11.71 20.79
N ILE A 115 -43.66 10.82 21.78
CA ILE A 115 -43.26 9.41 21.64
C ILE A 115 -44.44 8.68 20.99
N VAL A 116 -44.23 8.22 19.76
CA VAL A 116 -45.22 7.50 18.94
C VAL A 116 -45.34 6.04 19.39
N GLY A 117 -44.25 5.46 19.89
CA GLY A 117 -44.24 4.11 20.43
C GLY A 117 -42.92 3.73 21.08
N ARG A 118 -42.95 2.77 22.00
CA ARG A 118 -41.80 2.30 22.77
C ARG A 118 -41.70 0.78 22.73
N LEU A 119 -40.46 0.28 22.73
CA LEU A 119 -40.12 -1.11 23.02
C LEU A 119 -39.01 -1.14 24.06
N SER A 120 -39.04 -2.12 24.96
CA SER A 120 -37.96 -2.33 25.93
C SER A 120 -37.52 -3.79 25.97
N PHE A 121 -36.22 -4.02 25.84
CA PHE A 121 -35.60 -5.35 25.91
C PHE A 121 -34.71 -5.44 27.15
N ASP A 122 -34.84 -6.54 27.90
CA ASP A 122 -33.90 -6.87 28.97
C ASP A 122 -32.64 -7.50 28.37
N LEU A 123 -31.47 -6.96 28.73
CA LEU A 123 -30.19 -7.43 28.20
C LEU A 123 -29.90 -8.89 28.57
N GLY A 124 -30.47 -9.41 29.65
CA GLY A 124 -30.28 -10.80 30.09
C GLY A 124 -30.89 -11.85 29.18
N HIS A 125 -31.89 -11.48 28.37
CA HIS A 125 -32.62 -12.39 27.48
C HIS A 125 -32.18 -12.30 26.01
N ILE A 126 -31.17 -11.48 25.70
CA ILE A 126 -30.71 -11.25 24.34
C ILE A 126 -29.81 -12.42 23.89
N PRO A 127 -30.06 -13.03 22.72
CA PRO A 127 -29.25 -14.13 22.24
C PRO A 127 -27.82 -13.69 21.96
N THR A 128 -26.85 -14.51 22.35
CA THR A 128 -25.44 -14.33 22.02
C THR A 128 -25.09 -15.16 20.78
N ARG A 129 -24.42 -14.54 19.81
CA ARG A 129 -24.05 -15.10 18.52
C ARG A 129 -22.56 -14.84 18.27
N PHE A 130 -21.82 -15.84 17.84
CA PHE A 130 -20.46 -15.64 17.32
C PHE A 130 -20.32 -16.33 15.98
N PRO A 131 -19.59 -15.76 15.00
CA PRO A 131 -19.26 -16.49 13.78
C PRO A 131 -18.65 -17.85 14.12
N PRO A 132 -19.14 -18.97 13.54
CA PRO A 132 -19.81 -19.06 12.24
C PRO A 132 -21.36 -19.05 12.24
N ASP A 133 -22.01 -18.75 13.36
CA ASP A 133 -23.49 -18.80 13.45
C ASP A 133 -24.19 -17.91 12.41
N SER A 134 -25.31 -18.37 11.85
CA SER A 134 -26.08 -17.64 10.82
C SER A 134 -26.67 -16.32 11.35
N PRO A 135 -26.89 -15.29 10.49
CA PRO A 135 -27.44 -14.01 10.90
C PRO A 135 -28.87 -14.14 11.45
N LEU A 136 -29.16 -13.43 12.55
CA LEU A 136 -30.48 -13.42 13.16
C LEU A 136 -31.48 -12.72 12.22
N ALA A 137 -32.57 -13.41 11.89
CA ALA A 137 -33.63 -12.84 11.06
C ALA A 137 -34.36 -11.70 11.81
N PRO A 138 -34.59 -10.53 11.18
CA PRO A 138 -35.42 -9.47 11.76
C PRO A 138 -36.84 -9.94 12.04
N GLN A 139 -37.40 -9.54 13.19
CA GLN A 139 -38.74 -9.89 13.64
C GLN A 139 -39.61 -8.63 13.80
N TRP A 140 -40.93 -8.79 13.66
CA TRP A 140 -41.89 -7.72 13.91
C TRP A 140 -42.24 -7.64 15.40
N TYR A 141 -42.16 -6.45 15.96
CA TYR A 141 -42.56 -6.14 17.34
C TYR A 141 -43.66 -5.08 17.33
N LYS A 142 -44.72 -5.30 18.11
CA LYS A 142 -45.81 -4.34 18.27
C LYS A 142 -45.40 -3.23 19.24
N LEU A 143 -45.61 -1.97 18.85
CA LEU A 143 -45.23 -0.82 19.66
C LEU A 143 -46.13 -0.66 20.89
N GLU A 144 -45.56 -0.18 22.00
CA GLU A 144 -46.28 0.09 23.25
C GLU A 144 -46.31 1.59 23.55
N ASP A 145 -47.38 2.05 24.19
CA ASP A 145 -47.53 3.42 24.71
C ASP A 145 -46.71 3.62 26.00
N CYS A 146 -46.59 4.87 26.44
CA CYS A 146 -46.00 5.25 27.73
C CYS A 146 -46.58 4.48 28.93
N ASN A 147 -47.82 4.02 28.83
CA ASN A 147 -48.53 3.24 29.84
C ASN A 147 -48.45 1.70 29.62
N GLY A 148 -47.67 1.23 28.64
CA GLY A 148 -47.50 -0.20 28.32
C GLY A 148 -48.67 -0.81 27.51
N VAL A 149 -49.57 0.02 26.98
CA VAL A 149 -50.69 -0.43 26.14
C VAL A 149 -50.20 -0.59 24.70
N LYS A 150 -50.53 -1.69 24.03
CA LYS A 150 -50.14 -1.93 22.63
C LYS A 150 -50.84 -0.93 21.70
N ILE A 151 -50.07 -0.21 20.89
CA ILE A 151 -50.55 0.78 19.91
C ILE A 151 -50.66 0.14 18.51
N VAL A 152 -51.42 0.77 17.63
CA VAL A 152 -51.43 0.50 16.19
C VAL A 152 -50.07 0.91 15.60
N GLY A 153 -49.23 -0.07 15.27
CA GLY A 153 -47.93 0.14 14.64
C GLY A 153 -46.93 -0.96 15.01
N GLU A 154 -46.18 -1.43 14.02
CA GLU A 154 -45.19 -2.49 14.19
C GLU A 154 -43.80 -2.03 13.74
N LEU A 155 -42.76 -2.45 14.46
CA LEU A 155 -41.36 -2.17 14.12
C LEU A 155 -40.63 -3.48 13.86
N MET A 156 -40.03 -3.62 12.68
CA MET A 156 -39.18 -4.75 12.33
C MET A 156 -37.74 -4.48 12.76
N LEU A 157 -37.22 -5.29 13.67
CA LEU A 157 -35.86 -5.17 14.20
C LEU A 157 -35.24 -6.52 14.58
N ALA A 158 -33.92 -6.55 14.75
CA ALA A 158 -33.18 -7.66 15.33
C ALA A 158 -32.23 -7.15 16.41
N VAL A 159 -32.14 -7.86 17.55
CA VAL A 159 -31.23 -7.54 18.65
C VAL A 159 -30.44 -8.78 19.03
N TRP A 160 -29.11 -8.69 19.08
CA TRP A 160 -28.24 -9.80 19.47
C TRP A 160 -26.93 -9.29 20.09
N ILE A 161 -26.28 -10.15 20.88
CA ILE A 161 -24.92 -9.91 21.37
C ILE A 161 -23.96 -10.59 20.39
N GLY A 162 -23.08 -9.83 19.76
CA GLY A 162 -22.07 -10.32 18.83
C GLY A 162 -20.66 -9.89 19.22
N ASN A 163 -19.69 -10.14 18.33
CA ASN A 163 -18.31 -9.65 18.47
C ASN A 163 -17.88 -8.81 17.25
N GLN A 164 -16.63 -8.33 17.23
CA GLN A 164 -16.10 -7.55 16.09
C GLN A 164 -15.97 -8.33 14.77
N ALA A 165 -16.13 -9.65 14.79
CA ALA A 165 -16.09 -10.49 13.59
C ALA A 165 -17.47 -10.69 12.95
N ASP A 166 -18.53 -10.11 13.53
CA ASP A 166 -19.87 -10.12 12.93
C ASP A 166 -19.89 -9.23 11.67
N ASP A 167 -20.54 -9.69 10.60
CA ASP A 167 -20.68 -8.93 9.33
C ASP A 167 -21.29 -7.54 9.55
N ALA A 168 -22.14 -7.42 10.57
CA ALA A 168 -22.78 -6.17 10.97
C ALA A 168 -21.79 -5.13 11.53
N PHE A 169 -20.61 -5.52 12.03
CA PHE A 169 -19.64 -4.63 12.68
C PHE A 169 -19.20 -3.48 11.77
N SER A 170 -18.93 -3.77 10.50
CA SER A 170 -18.46 -2.78 9.52
C SER A 170 -19.52 -1.75 9.13
N VAL A 171 -20.79 -2.15 9.14
CA VAL A 171 -21.92 -1.31 8.73
C VAL A 171 -22.53 -0.55 9.91
N ALA A 172 -22.33 -1.05 11.13
CA ALA A 172 -22.93 -0.50 12.33
C ALA A 172 -22.39 0.89 12.70
N TRP A 173 -23.26 1.72 13.27
CA TRP A 173 -22.87 2.87 14.08
C TRP A 173 -22.34 2.38 15.42
N HIS A 174 -21.16 2.85 15.82
CA HIS A 174 -20.55 2.48 17.09
C HIS A 174 -20.80 3.55 18.15
N SER A 175 -21.14 3.14 19.37
CA SER A 175 -21.37 4.05 20.50
C SER A 175 -20.16 4.92 20.85
N ASP A 176 -18.95 4.46 20.54
CA ASP A 176 -17.71 5.24 20.68
C ASP A 176 -17.66 6.49 19.76
N ALA A 177 -18.50 6.53 18.73
CA ALA A 177 -18.67 7.67 17.83
C ALA A 177 -19.89 8.54 18.20
N ALA A 178 -20.44 8.44 19.42
CA ALA A 178 -21.66 9.14 19.82
C ALA A 178 -21.59 10.68 19.73
N ALA A 179 -20.38 11.27 19.77
CA ALA A 179 -20.18 12.70 19.54
C ALA A 179 -20.48 13.14 18.08
N VAL A 180 -20.58 12.19 17.15
CA VAL A 180 -20.82 12.43 15.72
C VAL A 180 -22.26 12.04 15.37
N SER A 181 -23.08 13.04 15.03
CA SER A 181 -24.49 12.85 14.67
C SER A 181 -24.73 12.98 13.15
N GLY A 182 -25.80 12.33 12.68
CA GLY A 182 -26.33 12.49 11.32
C GLY A 182 -25.41 11.97 10.20
N LYS A 183 -25.24 12.76 9.14
CA LYS A 183 -24.55 12.35 7.89
C LYS A 183 -23.05 12.07 8.07
N ASN A 184 -22.42 12.52 9.16
CA ASN A 184 -20.98 12.30 9.40
C ASN A 184 -20.66 10.92 9.99
N VAL A 185 -21.68 10.18 10.45
CA VAL A 185 -21.54 8.80 10.94
C VAL A 185 -20.97 7.87 9.87
N THR A 186 -21.35 8.03 8.61
CA THR A 186 -20.85 7.16 7.54
C THR A 186 -19.34 7.31 7.35
N LYS A 187 -18.75 8.44 7.77
CA LYS A 187 -17.32 8.73 7.69
C LYS A 187 -16.48 8.09 8.81
N THR A 188 -17.13 7.51 9.83
CA THR A 188 -16.43 6.84 10.95
C THR A 188 -16.43 5.32 10.84
N ARG A 189 -17.11 4.74 9.84
CA ARG A 189 -17.21 3.29 9.66
C ARG A 189 -15.88 2.66 9.25
N SER A 190 -15.67 1.40 9.64
CA SER A 190 -14.62 0.57 9.05
C SER A 190 -15.04 0.10 7.66
N ASN A 191 -14.07 -0.07 6.76
CA ASN A 191 -14.35 -0.57 5.42
C ASN A 191 -13.15 -1.29 4.81
N VAL A 192 -13.43 -2.20 3.89
CA VAL A 192 -12.46 -2.91 3.07
C VAL A 192 -12.64 -2.42 1.63
N TYR A 193 -11.59 -1.83 1.06
CA TYR A 193 -11.58 -1.39 -0.34
C TYR A 193 -10.74 -2.32 -1.18
N LEU A 194 -11.15 -2.48 -2.44
CA LEU A 194 -10.39 -3.21 -3.44
C LEU A 194 -9.89 -2.21 -4.48
N SER A 195 -8.57 -2.20 -4.69
CA SER A 195 -7.96 -1.49 -5.82
C SER A 195 -8.54 -2.06 -7.12
N PRO A 196 -8.91 -1.21 -8.10
CA PRO A 196 -9.22 -1.67 -9.43
C PRO A 196 -8.01 -2.37 -10.06
N VAL A 197 -8.29 -3.31 -10.96
CA VAL A 197 -7.25 -3.96 -11.75
C VAL A 197 -6.69 -2.94 -12.74
N LEU A 198 -5.39 -2.68 -12.64
CA LEU A 198 -4.67 -1.72 -13.47
C LEU A 198 -3.98 -2.43 -14.63
N TRP A 199 -4.03 -1.82 -15.82
CA TRP A 199 -3.47 -2.32 -17.07
C TRP A 199 -2.52 -1.28 -17.66
N TYR A 200 -1.47 -1.73 -18.35
CA TYR A 200 -0.71 -0.86 -19.24
C TYR A 200 -1.39 -0.81 -20.61
N LEU A 201 -2.01 0.31 -20.93
CA LEU A 201 -2.50 0.60 -22.27
C LEU A 201 -1.31 1.02 -23.13
N ARG A 202 -0.92 0.15 -24.07
CA ARG A 202 0.18 0.41 -25.00
C ARG A 202 -0.39 0.89 -26.33
N VAL A 203 0.08 2.05 -26.79
CA VAL A 203 -0.29 2.66 -28.06
C VAL A 203 0.99 2.86 -28.86
N GLN A 204 1.29 1.90 -29.74
CA GLN A 204 2.39 2.01 -30.68
C GLN A 204 1.90 2.68 -31.96
N VAL A 205 2.31 3.94 -32.16
CA VAL A 205 1.98 4.76 -33.33
C VAL A 205 3.03 4.49 -34.41
N ILE A 206 2.62 3.86 -35.51
CA ILE A 206 3.52 3.41 -36.57
C ILE A 206 3.61 4.51 -37.63
N ALA A 207 2.49 4.78 -38.31
CA ALA A 207 2.39 5.77 -39.39
C ALA A 207 0.97 6.31 -39.54
N ALA A 208 0.78 7.37 -40.31
CA ALA A 208 -0.52 7.82 -40.80
C ALA A 208 -0.52 7.86 -42.32
N HIS A 209 -1.69 7.74 -42.95
CA HIS A 209 -1.86 7.84 -44.40
C HIS A 209 -3.02 8.76 -44.75
N ASP A 210 -2.90 9.41 -45.90
CA ASP A 210 -3.93 10.29 -46.49
C ASP A 210 -4.40 11.39 -45.53
N LEU A 211 -3.47 11.98 -44.77
CA LEU A 211 -3.78 13.11 -43.91
C LEU A 211 -4.24 14.30 -44.76
N ALA A 212 -5.38 14.89 -44.39
CA ALA A 212 -5.87 16.09 -45.04
C ALA A 212 -5.14 17.33 -44.47
N PRO A 213 -4.22 17.99 -45.23
CA PRO A 213 -3.46 19.12 -44.72
C PRO A 213 -4.40 20.32 -44.48
N ALA A 214 -4.10 21.10 -43.44
CA ALA A 214 -4.85 22.32 -43.13
C ALA A 214 -4.51 23.46 -44.11
N ASP A 215 -3.26 23.55 -44.55
CA ASP A 215 -2.78 24.45 -45.60
C ASP A 215 -2.13 23.62 -46.72
N ARG A 216 -2.58 23.80 -47.96
CA ARG A 216 -2.06 23.05 -49.12
C ARG A 216 -0.63 23.45 -49.50
N ASN A 217 -0.17 24.61 -49.06
CA ASN A 217 1.14 25.17 -49.43
C ASN A 217 2.26 24.82 -48.45
N ARG A 218 1.92 24.27 -47.27
CA ARG A 218 2.89 23.90 -46.23
C ARG A 218 2.89 22.39 -46.00
N LYS A 219 4.08 21.82 -45.82
CA LYS A 219 4.24 20.43 -45.38
C LYS A 219 3.86 20.32 -43.89
N PRO A 220 2.95 19.41 -43.49
CA PRO A 220 2.49 19.33 -42.11
C PRO A 220 3.60 18.82 -41.19
N GLU A 221 3.76 19.49 -40.05
CA GLU A 221 4.58 19.06 -38.92
C GLU A 221 3.73 18.20 -37.99
N ALA A 222 3.39 17.00 -38.48
CA ALA A 222 2.42 16.14 -37.82
C ALA A 222 3.01 15.43 -36.58
N TYR A 223 2.24 15.43 -35.50
CA TYR A 223 2.44 14.56 -34.34
C TYR A 223 1.11 13.98 -33.87
N VAL A 224 1.16 12.87 -33.14
CA VAL A 224 -0.03 12.24 -32.57
C VAL A 224 -0.14 12.57 -31.10
N LYS A 225 -1.31 13.05 -30.70
CA LYS A 225 -1.70 13.29 -29.32
C LYS A 225 -2.70 12.23 -28.89
N ALA A 226 -2.34 11.52 -27.83
CA ALA A 226 -3.19 10.53 -27.19
C ALA A 226 -3.69 11.08 -25.85
N VAL A 227 -4.99 11.02 -25.63
CA VAL A 227 -5.65 11.49 -24.41
C VAL A 227 -6.44 10.36 -23.78
N LEU A 228 -6.20 10.10 -22.50
CA LEU A 228 -6.96 9.15 -21.68
C LEU A 228 -7.38 9.84 -20.38
N GLY A 229 -8.66 10.18 -20.27
CA GLY A 229 -9.17 11.01 -19.17
C GLY A 229 -8.42 12.35 -19.09
N ASN A 230 -7.70 12.59 -18.00
CA ASN A 230 -6.91 13.80 -17.77
C ASN A 230 -5.45 13.68 -18.22
N LEU A 231 -5.04 12.51 -18.72
CA LEU A 231 -3.67 12.24 -19.15
C LEU A 231 -3.52 12.55 -20.63
N VAL A 232 -2.49 13.32 -20.99
CA VAL A 232 -2.17 13.68 -22.37
C VAL A 232 -0.72 13.31 -22.63
N LEU A 233 -0.49 12.44 -23.62
CA LEU A 233 0.83 12.11 -24.14
C LEU A 233 0.91 12.48 -25.63
N ARG A 234 2.08 12.89 -26.08
CA ARG A 234 2.32 13.29 -27.48
C ARG A 234 3.54 12.55 -28.01
N THR A 235 3.49 12.13 -29.27
CA THR A 235 4.68 11.67 -29.99
C THR A 235 5.59 12.85 -30.33
N THR A 236 6.81 12.57 -30.76
CA THR A 236 7.61 13.58 -31.43
C THR A 236 6.97 13.98 -32.77
N VAL A 237 7.35 15.16 -33.27
CA VAL A 237 6.98 15.58 -34.62
C VAL A 237 7.66 14.65 -35.62
N SER A 238 6.91 14.18 -36.62
CA SER A 238 7.46 13.24 -37.61
C SER A 238 8.65 13.85 -38.35
N LYS A 239 9.65 13.01 -38.62
CA LYS A 239 10.78 13.38 -39.48
C LYS A 239 10.38 13.47 -40.94
N ASP A 240 9.37 12.68 -41.32
CA ASP A 240 8.86 12.62 -42.68
C ASP A 240 7.79 13.71 -42.83
N MET A 241 8.23 14.89 -43.27
CA MET A 241 7.36 16.06 -43.50
C MET A 241 6.52 15.88 -44.76
N ASN A 242 5.59 14.92 -44.75
CA ASN A 242 4.69 14.60 -45.85
C ASN A 242 3.29 14.22 -45.32
N LEU A 243 2.37 13.84 -46.22
CA LEU A 243 1.00 13.44 -45.86
C LEU A 243 0.90 12.01 -45.31
N ASN A 244 2.00 11.25 -45.33
CA ASN A 244 2.10 9.88 -44.84
C ASN A 244 3.22 9.75 -43.79
N PRO A 245 3.15 10.52 -42.69
CA PRO A 245 4.22 10.57 -41.70
C PRO A 245 4.39 9.23 -40.99
N ALA A 246 5.64 8.87 -40.68
CA ALA A 246 5.98 7.76 -39.81
C ALA A 246 6.56 8.26 -38.49
N TRP A 247 6.24 7.56 -37.39
CA TRP A 247 6.76 7.86 -36.05
C TRP A 247 7.49 6.67 -35.44
N ASN A 248 6.87 5.48 -35.49
CA ASN A 248 7.37 4.28 -34.80
C ASN A 248 7.62 4.51 -33.30
N GLU A 249 6.74 5.25 -32.64
CA GLU A 249 6.84 5.60 -31.23
C GLU A 249 5.78 4.89 -30.39
N GLU A 250 6.10 4.63 -29.13
CA GLU A 250 5.17 4.02 -28.18
C GLU A 250 4.84 5.01 -27.07
N VAL A 251 3.55 5.26 -26.87
CA VAL A 251 3.03 5.94 -25.69
C VAL A 251 2.28 4.93 -24.82
N MET A 252 2.48 5.02 -23.50
CA MET A 252 1.88 4.10 -22.54
C MET A 252 1.09 4.85 -21.48
N PHE A 253 -0.10 4.35 -21.16
CA PHE A 253 -0.95 4.85 -20.10
C PHE A 253 -1.25 3.76 -19.07
N VAL A 254 -1.60 4.15 -17.85
CA VAL A 254 -2.27 3.26 -16.91
C VAL A 254 -3.78 3.40 -17.07
N ALA A 255 -4.45 2.29 -17.35
CA ALA A 255 -5.91 2.20 -17.43
C ALA A 255 -6.44 1.32 -16.29
N ALA A 256 -7.60 1.68 -15.72
CA ALA A 256 -8.22 0.94 -14.61
C ALA A 256 -9.58 0.37 -15.03
N GLU A 257 -9.84 -0.89 -14.72
CA GLU A 257 -11.17 -1.49 -14.90
C GLU A 257 -12.22 -0.76 -14.01
N PRO A 258 -13.44 -0.49 -14.52
CA PRO A 258 -14.10 -1.01 -15.75
C PRO A 258 -13.84 -0.20 -17.04
N PHE A 259 -12.80 0.64 -17.09
CA PHE A 259 -12.42 1.46 -18.25
C PHE A 259 -13.46 2.52 -18.67
N ASP A 260 -13.83 3.39 -17.74
CA ASP A 260 -14.83 4.45 -17.96
C ASP A 260 -14.40 5.47 -19.04
N ASP A 261 -13.10 5.78 -19.13
CA ASP A 261 -12.58 6.79 -20.05
C ASP A 261 -12.14 6.16 -21.39
N PRO A 262 -12.63 6.66 -22.55
CA PRO A 262 -12.15 6.21 -23.85
C PRO A 262 -10.77 6.81 -24.19
N LEU A 263 -10.00 6.11 -25.03
CA LEU A 263 -8.76 6.64 -25.60
C LEU A 263 -9.11 7.54 -26.78
N VAL A 264 -8.71 8.80 -26.73
CA VAL A 264 -8.85 9.74 -27.84
C VAL A 264 -7.50 9.93 -28.51
N LEU A 265 -7.44 9.67 -29.81
CA LEU A 265 -6.26 9.88 -30.65
C LEU A 265 -6.52 11.03 -31.60
N SER A 266 -5.63 12.01 -31.66
CA SER A 266 -5.70 13.11 -32.62
C SER A 266 -4.35 13.34 -33.28
N VAL A 267 -4.36 13.53 -34.59
CA VAL A 267 -3.18 13.98 -35.34
C VAL A 267 -3.24 15.50 -35.39
N GLU A 268 -2.24 16.15 -34.82
CA GLU A 268 -2.11 17.61 -34.76
C GLU A 268 -0.95 18.06 -35.65
N ASP A 269 -1.11 19.21 -36.32
CA ASP A 269 -0.10 19.89 -37.12
C ASP A 269 0.41 21.12 -36.37
N LYS A 270 1.72 21.18 -36.12
CA LYS A 270 2.34 22.22 -35.32
C LYS A 270 2.52 23.51 -36.13
N MET A 271 1.72 24.55 -35.82
CA MET A 271 1.78 25.86 -36.48
C MET A 271 2.32 26.95 -35.55
N GLY A 272 3.63 26.96 -35.35
CA GLY A 272 4.31 27.96 -34.52
C GLY A 272 4.38 27.57 -33.03
N ALA A 273 4.65 28.56 -32.16
CA ALA A 273 4.96 28.28 -30.75
C ALA A 273 3.75 27.89 -29.89
N ASP A 274 2.52 28.25 -30.28
CA ASP A 274 1.33 28.08 -29.42
C ASP A 274 0.00 27.87 -30.19
N LYS A 275 0.08 27.44 -31.46
CA LYS A 275 -1.11 27.11 -32.27
C LYS A 275 -0.92 25.75 -32.93
N ASP A 276 -1.66 24.76 -32.43
CA ASP A 276 -1.70 23.41 -32.99
C ASP A 276 -3.05 23.20 -33.69
N VAL A 277 -3.05 22.76 -34.95
CA VAL A 277 -4.28 22.51 -35.71
C VAL A 277 -4.56 21.01 -35.78
N CYS A 278 -5.75 20.59 -35.33
CA CYS A 278 -6.16 19.19 -35.40
C CYS A 278 -6.51 18.80 -36.85
N LEU A 279 -5.73 17.88 -37.42
CA LEU A 279 -5.94 17.33 -38.75
C LEU A 279 -7.05 16.27 -38.74
N GLY A 280 -7.11 15.43 -37.70
CA GLY A 280 -8.15 14.41 -37.54
C GLY A 280 -8.12 13.76 -36.15
N ARG A 281 -9.27 13.28 -35.69
CA ARG A 281 -9.49 12.69 -34.37
C ARG A 281 -10.21 11.34 -34.48
N SER A 282 -9.87 10.41 -33.60
CA SER A 282 -10.56 9.13 -33.42
C SER A 282 -10.75 8.84 -31.94
N VAL A 283 -11.82 8.11 -31.60
CA VAL A 283 -12.17 7.74 -30.23
C VAL A 283 -12.28 6.23 -30.16
N VAL A 284 -11.48 5.61 -29.29
CA VAL A 284 -11.35 4.16 -29.14
C VAL A 284 -11.82 3.76 -27.74
N PRO A 285 -12.97 3.08 -27.61
CA PRO A 285 -13.42 2.55 -26.33
C PRO A 285 -12.50 1.43 -25.83
N LEU A 286 -11.98 1.57 -24.61
CA LEU A 286 -10.99 0.63 -24.07
C LEU A 286 -11.55 -0.79 -23.84
N HIS A 287 -12.85 -0.94 -23.60
CA HIS A 287 -13.48 -2.24 -23.38
C HIS A 287 -13.47 -3.14 -24.64
N GLN A 288 -13.27 -2.56 -25.82
CA GLN A 288 -13.20 -3.28 -27.10
C GLN A 288 -11.76 -3.68 -27.47
N LEU A 289 -10.77 -3.18 -26.72
CA LEU A 289 -9.38 -3.47 -27.01
C LEU A 289 -8.99 -4.89 -26.60
N GLU A 290 -8.11 -5.48 -27.39
CA GLU A 290 -7.53 -6.78 -27.09
C GLU A 290 -6.72 -6.72 -25.78
N LYS A 291 -6.99 -7.64 -24.87
CA LYS A 291 -6.25 -7.83 -23.62
C LYS A 291 -5.16 -8.88 -23.82
N ARG A 292 -3.90 -8.46 -23.72
CA ARG A 292 -2.76 -9.37 -23.77
C ARG A 292 -2.63 -10.14 -22.46
N LEU A 293 -3.11 -11.39 -22.45
CA LEU A 293 -3.05 -12.24 -21.25
C LEU A 293 -1.80 -13.12 -21.17
N LEU A 294 -1.14 -13.34 -22.31
CA LEU A 294 0.04 -14.18 -22.48
C LEU A 294 1.08 -13.47 -23.36
N PRO A 295 2.38 -13.82 -23.31
CA PRO A 295 3.45 -13.14 -24.03
C PRO A 295 3.46 -13.38 -25.56
N GLN A 296 2.30 -13.44 -26.21
CA GLN A 296 2.14 -13.52 -27.66
C GLN A 296 2.14 -12.13 -28.30
N PRO A 297 2.62 -11.95 -29.54
CA PRO A 297 2.56 -10.66 -30.23
C PRO A 297 1.11 -10.32 -30.64
N ILE A 298 0.76 -9.05 -30.57
CA ILE A 298 -0.55 -8.53 -31.01
C ILE A 298 -0.40 -7.88 -32.39
N GLY A 299 -1.41 -8.06 -33.24
CA GLY A 299 -1.46 -7.50 -34.58
C GLY A 299 -1.50 -5.96 -34.59
N ASP A 300 -1.07 -5.37 -35.70
CA ASP A 300 -1.29 -3.97 -36.04
C ASP A 300 -2.66 -3.77 -36.69
N GLN A 301 -3.22 -2.57 -36.59
CA GLN A 301 -4.53 -2.21 -37.12
C GLN A 301 -4.54 -0.78 -37.67
N TRP A 302 -5.47 -0.52 -38.60
CA TRP A 302 -5.72 0.81 -39.15
C TRP A 302 -6.99 1.39 -38.55
N ILE A 303 -6.89 2.61 -38.01
CA ILE A 303 -8.02 3.35 -37.48
C ILE A 303 -8.30 4.57 -38.35
N THR A 304 -9.57 4.81 -38.65
CA THR A 304 -9.99 5.97 -39.45
C THR A 304 -10.02 7.24 -38.59
N LEU A 305 -9.48 8.33 -39.13
CA LEU A 305 -9.51 9.66 -38.52
C LEU A 305 -10.69 10.46 -39.07
N GLN A 306 -11.38 11.15 -38.16
CA GLN A 306 -12.55 11.97 -38.46
C GLN A 306 -12.26 13.43 -38.11
N LYS A 307 -12.68 14.35 -38.96
CA LYS A 307 -12.63 15.79 -38.71
C LYS A 307 -14.05 16.31 -38.53
N TYR A 308 -14.32 16.92 -37.39
CA TYR A 308 -15.57 17.62 -37.11
C TYR A 308 -15.44 19.04 -37.64
N VAL A 309 -16.26 19.38 -38.63
CA VAL A 309 -16.35 20.74 -39.14
C VAL A 309 -17.64 21.34 -38.59
N SER A 310 -17.53 22.44 -37.84
CA SER A 310 -18.70 23.24 -37.43
C SER A 310 -18.91 24.35 -38.47
N GLU A 311 -19.93 24.20 -39.30
CA GLU A 311 -20.49 25.28 -40.11
C GLU A 311 -21.79 25.76 -39.44
N GLY A 312 -21.72 26.87 -38.69
CA GLY A 312 -22.89 27.43 -37.99
C GLY A 312 -23.41 26.63 -36.79
N GLU A 313 -24.45 27.14 -36.11
CA GLU A 313 -24.88 26.70 -34.78
C GLU A 313 -25.48 25.28 -34.68
N GLU A 314 -25.79 24.55 -35.77
CA GLU A 314 -26.60 23.31 -35.61
C GLU A 314 -26.19 22.03 -36.37
N LYS A 315 -25.15 21.97 -37.22
CA LYS A 315 -24.74 20.69 -37.85
C LYS A 315 -23.24 20.43 -37.83
N ARG A 316 -22.84 19.36 -37.11
CA ARG A 316 -21.48 18.80 -37.12
C ARG A 316 -21.43 17.69 -38.18
N GLU A 317 -20.92 17.99 -39.37
CA GLU A 317 -20.61 16.95 -40.36
C GLU A 317 -19.27 16.26 -40.03
N VAL A 318 -19.25 14.94 -40.14
CA VAL A 318 -18.06 14.12 -39.91
C VAL A 318 -17.40 13.84 -41.27
N LYS A 319 -16.27 14.49 -41.55
CA LYS A 319 -15.50 14.28 -42.79
C LYS A 319 -14.32 13.33 -42.53
N PHE A 320 -14.01 12.50 -43.52
CA PHE A 320 -12.81 11.66 -43.52
C PHE A 320 -11.56 12.54 -43.51
N ALA A 321 -10.59 12.24 -42.64
CA ALA A 321 -9.40 13.06 -42.43
C ALA A 321 -8.07 12.31 -42.61
N GLY A 322 -8.14 11.00 -42.86
CA GLY A 322 -6.97 10.12 -43.02
C GLY A 322 -7.13 8.81 -42.25
N ARG A 323 -6.07 8.00 -42.24
CA ARG A 323 -5.99 6.75 -41.47
C ARG A 323 -4.73 6.72 -40.62
N LEU A 324 -4.82 6.15 -39.42
CA LEU A 324 -3.72 5.98 -38.50
C LEU A 324 -3.39 4.50 -38.34
N HIS A 325 -2.15 4.12 -38.65
CA HIS A 325 -1.60 2.78 -38.46
C HIS A 325 -0.98 2.65 -37.09
N LEU A 326 -1.49 1.71 -36.31
CA LEU A 326 -1.12 1.61 -34.91
C LEU A 326 -1.29 0.19 -34.38
N ARG A 327 -0.65 -0.08 -33.25
CA ARG A 327 -0.88 -1.28 -32.45
C ARG A 327 -1.31 -0.83 -31.06
N ILE A 328 -2.57 -1.07 -30.72
CA ILE A 328 -3.18 -0.68 -29.44
C ILE A 328 -3.70 -1.93 -28.74
N PHE A 329 -3.32 -2.12 -27.49
CA PHE A 329 -3.77 -3.22 -26.65
C PHE A 329 -3.58 -2.93 -25.16
N LEU A 330 -4.29 -3.68 -24.32
CA LEU A 330 -4.13 -3.66 -22.86
C LEU A 330 -3.15 -4.77 -22.47
N ASP A 331 -1.96 -4.41 -21.99
CA ASP A 331 -0.92 -5.37 -21.61
C ASP A 331 -1.11 -5.85 -20.17
N GLY A 332 -1.57 -7.11 -20.04
CA GLY A 332 -1.76 -7.77 -18.76
C GLY A 332 -0.59 -8.65 -18.32
N VAL A 333 0.46 -8.77 -19.14
CA VAL A 333 1.61 -9.65 -18.88
C VAL A 333 2.62 -8.98 -17.93
N TYR A 334 2.54 -7.65 -17.79
CA TYR A 334 3.30 -6.89 -16.82
C TYR A 334 2.56 -6.80 -15.48
N HIS A 335 3.34 -6.64 -14.40
CA HIS A 335 2.83 -6.06 -13.16
C HIS A 335 2.77 -4.54 -13.31
N VAL A 336 1.63 -3.94 -12.97
CA VAL A 336 1.46 -2.47 -12.94
C VAL A 336 1.76 -1.96 -11.54
N PHE A 337 2.89 -1.27 -11.40
CA PHE A 337 3.31 -0.71 -10.12
C PHE A 337 2.48 0.53 -9.73
N ASP A 338 1.81 0.45 -8.58
CA ASP A 338 1.30 1.61 -7.82
C ASP A 338 2.23 1.97 -6.65
N GLU A 339 3.08 1.03 -6.23
CA GLU A 339 4.07 1.16 -5.16
C GLU A 339 5.52 1.15 -5.70
N PRO A 340 6.48 1.73 -4.96
CA PRO A 340 7.89 1.54 -5.28
C PRO A 340 8.30 0.06 -5.08
N THR A 341 9.19 -0.43 -5.95
CA THR A 341 9.63 -1.84 -5.98
C THR A 341 10.21 -2.34 -4.65
N CYS A 342 10.80 -1.47 -3.84
CA CYS A 342 11.37 -1.81 -2.54
C CYS A 342 10.32 -2.11 -1.47
N TYR A 343 9.13 -1.50 -1.54
CA TYR A 343 8.06 -1.60 -0.55
C TYR A 343 6.79 -2.23 -1.12
N CYS A 344 6.92 -2.95 -2.22
CA CYS A 344 5.79 -3.45 -2.97
C CYS A 344 5.07 -4.58 -2.22
N SER A 345 3.75 -4.51 -2.20
CA SER A 345 2.86 -5.45 -1.53
C SER A 345 2.31 -6.52 -2.49
N ASP A 346 2.40 -6.31 -3.80
CA ASP A 346 2.08 -7.28 -4.85
C ASP A 346 3.14 -7.24 -5.94
N LEU A 347 3.43 -8.37 -6.57
CA LEU A 347 4.38 -8.45 -7.69
C LEU A 347 3.79 -9.21 -8.88
N ARG A 348 2.52 -9.63 -8.78
CA ARG A 348 1.86 -10.45 -9.79
C ARG A 348 1.53 -9.65 -11.04
N ALA A 349 1.49 -10.33 -12.17
CA ALA A 349 1.00 -9.73 -13.40
C ALA A 349 -0.46 -9.30 -13.25
N THR A 350 -0.91 -8.34 -14.05
CA THR A 350 -2.33 -7.97 -14.10
C THR A 350 -3.21 -9.14 -14.55
N SER A 351 -2.71 -9.97 -15.48
CA SER A 351 -3.38 -11.17 -15.99
C SER A 351 -3.44 -12.28 -14.93
N PRO A 352 -4.63 -12.72 -14.50
CA PRO A 352 -4.78 -13.81 -13.54
C PRO A 352 -4.18 -15.14 -14.01
N LYS A 353 -4.08 -15.35 -15.35
CA LYS A 353 -3.48 -16.56 -15.94
C LYS A 353 -2.00 -16.75 -15.60
N LEU A 354 -1.33 -15.69 -15.15
CA LEU A 354 0.09 -15.68 -14.80
C LEU A 354 0.31 -15.57 -13.30
N TRP A 355 -0.75 -15.66 -12.49
CA TRP A 355 -0.60 -15.60 -11.04
C TRP A 355 0.07 -16.88 -10.52
N PRO A 356 1.07 -16.74 -9.64
CA PRO A 356 1.58 -17.88 -8.90
C PRO A 356 0.52 -18.40 -7.94
N GLU A 357 0.71 -19.62 -7.45
CA GLU A 357 -0.16 -20.19 -6.43
C GLU A 357 -0.03 -19.44 -5.09
N LYS A 358 -1.09 -19.49 -4.30
CA LYS A 358 -1.12 -18.90 -2.96
C LYS A 358 -0.17 -19.68 -2.06
N ILE A 359 0.78 -18.99 -1.43
CA ILE A 359 1.77 -19.59 -0.53
C ILE A 359 1.25 -19.64 0.90
N GLY A 360 0.49 -18.62 1.30
CA GLY A 360 0.09 -18.47 2.69
C GLY A 360 -0.92 -17.36 2.94
N VAL A 361 -1.15 -17.08 4.22
CA VAL A 361 -2.09 -16.06 4.71
C VAL A 361 -1.36 -15.15 5.69
N LEU A 362 -1.51 -13.84 5.47
CA LEU A 362 -1.13 -12.80 6.41
C LEU A 362 -2.35 -12.45 7.27
N GLU A 363 -2.20 -12.59 8.59
CA GLU A 363 -3.19 -12.15 9.58
C GLU A 363 -2.64 -10.88 10.28
N LEU A 364 -3.42 -9.79 10.28
CA LEU A 364 -3.11 -8.53 10.97
C LEU A 364 -4.21 -8.20 11.97
N GLY A 365 -3.86 -8.08 13.24
CA GLY A 365 -4.68 -7.45 14.28
C GLY A 365 -4.21 -6.02 14.52
N ILE A 366 -5.08 -5.05 14.27
CA ILE A 366 -4.87 -3.63 14.61
C ILE A 366 -5.53 -3.41 15.98
N LEU A 367 -4.71 -3.35 17.03
CA LEU A 367 -5.21 -3.40 18.40
C LEU A 367 -5.61 -2.01 18.91
N LYS A 368 -4.63 -1.13 19.08
CA LYS A 368 -4.80 0.21 19.64
C LYS A 368 -3.65 1.13 19.26
N ALA A 369 -3.82 2.43 19.44
CA ALA A 369 -2.71 3.38 19.51
C ALA A 369 -2.69 4.05 20.89
N GLU A 370 -1.53 4.57 21.31
CA GLU A 370 -1.33 5.25 22.57
C GLU A 370 -0.51 6.53 22.37
N GLY A 371 -0.85 7.58 23.13
CA GLY A 371 -0.09 8.84 23.16
C GLY A 371 -0.15 9.65 21.86
N LEU A 372 -1.28 9.61 21.15
CA LEU A 372 -1.48 10.44 19.97
C LEU A 372 -1.57 11.93 20.37
N PRO A 373 -0.91 12.86 19.66
CA PRO A 373 -0.99 14.28 19.96
C PRO A 373 -2.27 14.90 19.40
N PRO A 374 -2.82 15.95 20.04
CA PRO A 374 -3.92 16.73 19.47
C PRO A 374 -3.48 17.37 18.15
N THR A 375 -4.22 17.09 17.07
CA THR A 375 -3.98 17.73 15.76
C THR A 375 -4.98 18.84 15.48
N LYS A 376 -6.19 18.72 16.04
CA LYS A 376 -7.28 19.69 15.88
C LYS A 376 -7.52 20.44 17.18
N SER A 377 -8.05 21.65 17.04
CA SER A 377 -8.67 22.39 18.14
C SER A 377 -10.17 22.49 17.86
N LYS A 378 -10.99 22.05 18.82
CA LYS A 378 -12.45 22.20 18.81
C LYS A 378 -12.83 22.80 20.16
N ASP A 379 -13.50 23.95 20.14
CA ASP A 379 -13.93 24.67 21.36
C ASP A 379 -12.79 24.95 22.36
N GLY A 380 -11.59 25.24 21.84
CA GLY A 380 -10.38 25.47 22.65
C GLY A 380 -9.74 24.21 23.24
N ARG A 381 -10.32 23.03 23.01
CA ARG A 381 -9.77 21.73 23.40
C ARG A 381 -9.08 21.06 22.21
N GLY A 382 -7.90 20.50 22.47
CA GLY A 382 -7.27 19.58 21.53
C GLY A 382 -8.14 18.35 21.34
N THR A 383 -8.32 17.89 20.10
CA THR A 383 -9.04 16.64 19.77
C THR A 383 -8.25 15.87 18.71
N THR A 384 -8.39 14.54 18.70
CA THR A 384 -7.79 13.64 17.71
C THR A 384 -8.81 12.58 17.33
N ASP A 385 -9.14 12.49 16.04
CA ASP A 385 -10.10 11.52 15.52
C ASP A 385 -9.37 10.47 14.69
N ALA A 386 -8.78 9.50 15.37
CA ALA A 386 -7.81 8.60 14.77
C ALA A 386 -8.47 7.41 14.05
N TYR A 387 -7.93 7.07 12.89
CA TYR A 387 -8.20 5.81 12.19
C TYR A 387 -6.93 5.26 11.56
N CYS A 388 -6.93 3.95 11.30
CA CYS A 388 -5.80 3.24 10.72
C CYS A 388 -6.15 2.74 9.32
N VAL A 389 -5.19 2.81 8.40
CA VAL A 389 -5.30 2.26 7.05
C VAL A 389 -4.20 1.23 6.85
N ALA A 390 -4.57 0.02 6.45
CA ALA A 390 -3.62 -1.03 6.08
C ALA A 390 -3.78 -1.38 4.60
N LYS A 391 -2.65 -1.55 3.90
CA LYS A 391 -2.62 -1.98 2.51
C LYS A 391 -1.73 -3.21 2.36
N TYR A 392 -2.27 -4.23 1.70
CA TYR A 392 -1.50 -5.35 1.18
C TYR A 392 -2.15 -5.91 -0.08
N GLY A 393 -1.38 -5.99 -1.16
CA GLY A 393 -1.89 -6.38 -2.45
C GLY A 393 -2.90 -5.36 -2.99
N GLN A 394 -3.97 -5.87 -3.60
CA GLN A 394 -5.09 -5.04 -4.07
C GLN A 394 -6.07 -4.66 -2.94
N LYS A 395 -5.95 -5.26 -1.75
CA LYS A 395 -6.92 -5.05 -0.66
C LYS A 395 -6.40 -3.98 0.32
N TRP A 396 -7.20 -2.94 0.46
CA TRP A 396 -7.05 -1.88 1.44
C TRP A 396 -8.08 -2.06 2.55
N VAL A 397 -7.71 -1.62 3.73
CA VAL A 397 -8.54 -1.70 4.91
C VAL A 397 -8.44 -0.39 5.64
N ARG A 398 -9.58 0.12 6.11
CA ARG A 398 -9.70 1.27 6.99
C ARG A 398 -10.42 0.82 8.26
N THR A 399 -9.85 1.11 9.41
CA THR A 399 -10.52 0.87 10.69
C THR A 399 -11.58 1.94 10.96
N SER A 400 -12.45 1.65 11.92
CA SER A 400 -13.39 2.64 12.45
C SER A 400 -12.62 3.88 12.98
N THR A 401 -13.22 5.06 12.83
CA THR A 401 -12.67 6.29 13.40
C THR A 401 -13.12 6.40 14.85
N ILE A 402 -12.16 6.47 15.77
CA ILE A 402 -12.42 6.72 17.18
C ILE A 402 -12.21 8.21 17.43
N VAL A 403 -13.29 8.86 17.88
CA VAL A 403 -13.40 10.32 17.96
C VAL A 403 -12.93 10.81 19.33
N ASP A 404 -12.27 11.96 19.37
CA ASP A 404 -11.79 12.63 20.58
C ASP A 404 -11.07 11.70 21.58
N ASN A 405 -10.13 10.90 21.07
CA ASN A 405 -9.41 9.92 21.89
C ASN A 405 -7.92 9.83 21.52
N TYR A 406 -7.05 10.09 22.50
CA TYR A 406 -5.59 10.01 22.35
C TYR A 406 -5.03 8.58 22.47
N ALA A 407 -5.86 7.62 22.90
CA ALA A 407 -5.52 6.21 23.02
C ALA A 407 -6.62 5.31 22.39
N PRO A 408 -6.84 5.43 21.06
CA PRO A 408 -7.91 4.72 20.36
C PRO A 408 -7.68 3.21 20.40
N LYS A 409 -8.74 2.43 20.66
CA LYS A 409 -8.72 0.94 20.69
C LYS A 409 -9.64 0.38 19.61
N TRP A 410 -9.08 -0.01 18.46
CA TRP A 410 -9.84 -0.56 17.34
C TRP A 410 -10.17 -2.03 17.53
N ASN A 411 -9.17 -2.85 17.89
CA ASN A 411 -9.31 -4.30 18.00
C ASN A 411 -9.99 -4.92 16.76
N GLU A 412 -9.47 -4.62 15.58
CA GLU A 412 -9.96 -5.14 14.30
C GLU A 412 -8.94 -6.12 13.69
N GLN A 413 -9.43 -7.21 13.09
CA GLN A 413 -8.58 -8.25 12.48
C GLN A 413 -8.86 -8.41 10.99
N TYR A 414 -7.79 -8.53 10.20
CA TYR A 414 -7.85 -8.63 8.76
C TYR A 414 -6.91 -9.72 8.23
N TYR A 415 -7.28 -10.29 7.08
CA TYR A 415 -6.55 -11.35 6.40
C TYR A 415 -6.27 -11.01 4.93
N TRP A 416 -5.13 -11.48 4.43
CA TRP A 416 -4.73 -11.39 3.03
C TRP A 416 -4.05 -12.66 2.56
N ASP A 417 -4.22 -12.96 1.28
CA ASP A 417 -3.50 -14.04 0.60
C ASP A 417 -2.11 -13.58 0.17
N VAL A 418 -1.10 -14.37 0.51
CA VAL A 418 0.31 -14.07 0.25
C VAL A 418 0.82 -14.95 -0.88
N TYR A 419 1.41 -14.31 -1.89
CA TYR A 419 1.96 -14.96 -3.08
C TYR A 419 3.48 -14.86 -3.20
N ASP A 420 4.13 -13.96 -2.45
CA ASP A 420 5.59 -13.90 -2.34
C ASP A 420 5.96 -13.37 -0.95
N PRO A 421 6.79 -14.07 -0.16
CA PRO A 421 7.22 -13.61 1.17
C PRO A 421 8.06 -12.33 1.13
N TYR A 422 8.61 -11.93 -0.02
CA TYR A 422 9.36 -10.69 -0.17
C TYR A 422 8.48 -9.44 -0.02
N THR A 423 7.17 -9.55 -0.20
CA THR A 423 6.23 -8.43 -0.13
C THR A 423 6.19 -7.75 1.25
N VAL A 424 5.66 -6.52 1.27
CA VAL A 424 5.60 -5.66 2.47
C VAL A 424 4.14 -5.28 2.75
N VAL A 425 3.70 -5.42 4.00
CA VAL A 425 2.44 -4.82 4.47
C VAL A 425 2.72 -3.43 5.01
N THR A 426 1.87 -2.48 4.61
CA THR A 426 1.98 -1.08 4.99
C THR A 426 0.79 -0.69 5.84
N ILE A 427 1.04 -0.07 6.99
CA ILE A 427 0.02 0.40 7.93
C ILE A 427 0.28 1.88 8.23
N GLY A 428 -0.73 2.73 8.05
CA GLY A 428 -0.69 4.16 8.35
C GLY A 428 -1.75 4.54 9.37
N VAL A 429 -1.46 5.54 10.20
CA VAL A 429 -2.43 6.13 11.15
C VAL A 429 -2.65 7.57 10.75
N PHE A 430 -3.92 7.98 10.70
CA PHE A 430 -4.36 9.28 10.21
C PHE A 430 -5.41 9.87 11.15
N ASP A 431 -5.56 11.18 11.11
CA ASP A 431 -6.64 11.89 11.78
C ASP A 431 -7.73 12.28 10.78
N ASN A 432 -9.00 12.02 11.09
CA ASN A 432 -10.14 12.19 10.19
C ASN A 432 -10.68 13.64 10.22
N TYR A 433 -10.17 14.52 9.36
CA TYR A 433 -10.62 15.92 9.31
C TYR A 433 -11.99 16.10 8.65
N HIS A 434 -12.55 15.04 8.06
CA HIS A 434 -13.84 15.12 7.38
C HIS A 434 -15.05 15.22 8.34
N LEU A 435 -14.82 15.06 9.65
CA LEU A 435 -15.82 15.18 10.72
C LEU A 435 -16.04 16.61 11.20
N GLN A 436 -15.12 17.54 10.90
CA GLN A 436 -15.25 18.94 11.33
C GLN A 436 -16.14 19.72 10.34
N GLU A 437 -17.24 20.27 10.84
CA GLU A 437 -18.09 21.21 10.11
C GLU A 437 -17.58 22.63 10.36
N GLY A 438 -17.13 23.34 9.31
CA GLY A 438 -16.89 24.79 9.42
C GLY A 438 -15.61 25.34 8.77
N ASP A 439 -14.60 24.53 8.45
CA ASP A 439 -13.38 25.09 7.88
C ASP A 439 -13.50 25.29 6.36
N LYS A 440 -13.85 26.53 5.97
CA LYS A 440 -14.01 26.94 4.56
C LYS A 440 -12.68 27.32 3.88
N ASN A 441 -11.58 27.44 4.63
CA ASN A 441 -10.33 28.01 4.12
C ASN A 441 -9.14 27.04 4.06
N GLY A 442 -9.24 25.84 4.65
CA GLY A 442 -8.25 24.77 4.50
C GLY A 442 -8.87 23.55 3.81
N GLY A 443 -8.24 23.04 2.75
CA GLY A 443 -8.66 21.76 2.18
C GLY A 443 -8.72 20.70 3.27
N LYS A 444 -9.82 19.94 3.35
CA LYS A 444 -10.02 18.85 4.32
C LYS A 444 -9.02 17.73 4.04
N ARG A 445 -7.83 17.84 4.65
CA ARG A 445 -6.74 16.87 4.51
C ARG A 445 -6.61 16.10 5.80
N ASP A 446 -6.53 14.78 5.69
CA ASP A 446 -6.28 13.93 6.85
C ASP A 446 -4.76 13.90 7.12
N PRO A 447 -4.26 14.55 8.18
CA PRO A 447 -2.83 14.56 8.47
C PRO A 447 -2.36 13.16 8.87
N ARG A 448 -1.18 12.80 8.37
CA ARG A 448 -0.51 11.57 8.77
C ARG A 448 0.00 11.67 10.21
N LEU A 449 -0.39 10.72 11.05
CA LEU A 449 0.14 10.54 12.40
C LEU A 449 1.34 9.60 12.39
N GLY A 450 1.43 8.66 11.45
CA GLY A 450 2.62 7.82 11.28
C GLY A 450 2.40 6.67 10.32
N LYS A 451 3.50 5.97 10.00
CA LYS A 451 3.52 4.85 9.05
C LYS A 451 4.45 3.74 9.53
N VAL A 452 4.00 2.50 9.43
CA VAL A 452 4.71 1.28 9.78
C VAL A 452 4.75 0.38 8.54
N ARG A 453 5.91 -0.22 8.24
CA ARG A 453 6.09 -1.19 7.16
C ARG A 453 6.67 -2.48 7.74
N ILE A 454 6.09 -3.62 7.37
CA ILE A 454 6.54 -4.93 7.85
C ILE A 454 6.74 -5.84 6.65
N ARG A 455 7.97 -6.31 6.42
CA ARG A 455 8.28 -7.27 5.35
C ARG A 455 8.01 -8.69 5.82
N LEU A 456 7.26 -9.46 5.06
CA LEU A 456 6.84 -10.81 5.46
C LEU A 456 8.00 -11.81 5.57
N SER A 457 9.07 -11.66 4.78
CA SER A 457 10.25 -12.52 4.84
C SER A 457 11.03 -12.43 6.16
N THR A 458 10.79 -11.39 6.95
CA THR A 458 11.39 -11.21 8.29
C THR A 458 10.59 -11.87 9.41
N LEU A 459 9.38 -12.38 9.10
CA LEU A 459 8.50 -13.05 10.06
C LEU A 459 8.73 -14.57 10.02
N GLU A 460 8.82 -15.20 11.20
CA GLU A 460 8.81 -16.66 11.34
C GLU A 460 7.40 -17.19 11.03
N THR A 461 7.31 -18.29 10.28
CA THR A 461 6.01 -18.90 9.91
C THR A 461 5.27 -19.38 11.16
N GLY A 462 3.98 -19.10 11.27
CA GLY A 462 3.10 -19.55 12.34
C GLY A 462 3.27 -18.80 13.67
N LYS A 463 4.29 -17.93 13.80
CA LYS A 463 4.54 -17.16 15.01
C LYS A 463 3.73 -15.87 15.04
N ILE A 464 3.17 -15.57 16.22
CA ILE A 464 2.45 -14.32 16.48
C ILE A 464 3.43 -13.29 17.04
N TYR A 465 3.47 -12.13 16.38
CA TYR A 465 4.27 -10.98 16.77
C TYR A 465 3.35 -9.88 17.31
N THR A 466 3.45 -9.60 18.61
CA THR A 466 2.68 -8.54 19.29
C THR A 466 3.61 -7.43 19.75
N HIS A 467 3.60 -6.30 19.04
CA HIS A 467 4.56 -5.22 19.25
C HIS A 467 3.90 -3.84 19.25
N SER A 468 4.47 -2.93 20.03
CA SER A 468 4.22 -1.49 19.98
C SER A 468 5.23 -0.83 19.06
N TYR A 469 4.74 -0.25 17.97
CA TYR A 469 5.52 0.44 16.94
C TYR A 469 5.45 1.95 17.16
N PRO A 470 6.57 2.67 17.32
CA PRO A 470 6.55 4.11 17.44
C PRO A 470 6.07 4.76 16.13
N LEU A 471 5.09 5.63 16.23
CA LEU A 471 4.61 6.44 15.12
C LEU A 471 5.52 7.66 15.00
N VAL A 472 6.26 7.72 13.90
CA VAL A 472 7.26 8.75 13.66
C VAL A 472 6.92 9.49 12.39
N VAL A 473 6.87 10.82 12.46
CA VAL A 473 6.61 11.70 11.33
C VAL A 473 7.72 12.72 11.23
N LEU A 474 8.25 12.87 10.02
CA LEU A 474 9.16 13.95 9.68
C LEU A 474 8.34 15.19 9.30
N GLN A 475 8.64 16.31 9.96
CA GLN A 475 8.09 17.64 9.70
C GLN A 475 9.24 18.60 9.33
N PRO A 476 8.96 19.79 8.75
CA PRO A 476 9.99 20.79 8.50
C PRO A 476 10.77 21.18 9.76
N ASN A 477 10.10 21.18 10.92
CA ASN A 477 10.69 21.51 12.22
C ASN A 477 11.50 20.37 12.85
N GLY A 478 11.60 19.21 12.19
CA GLY A 478 12.34 18.05 12.69
C GLY A 478 11.51 16.78 12.80
N LEU A 479 12.14 15.78 13.41
CA LEU A 479 11.53 14.50 13.69
C LEU A 479 10.61 14.59 14.92
N LYS A 480 9.34 14.18 14.77
CA LYS A 480 8.38 14.16 15.87
C LYS A 480 7.82 12.75 16.08
N LYS A 481 7.83 12.29 17.34
CA LYS A 481 7.06 11.11 17.76
C LYS A 481 5.60 11.52 17.94
N MET A 482 4.70 10.80 17.27
CA MET A 482 3.28 11.08 17.22
C MET A 482 2.46 10.01 17.99
N GLY A 483 3.12 9.16 18.78
CA GLY A 483 2.48 8.10 19.57
C GLY A 483 3.09 6.73 19.30
N GLU A 484 2.37 5.69 19.70
CA GLU A 484 2.73 4.29 19.47
C GLU A 484 1.51 3.50 18.96
N LEU A 485 1.72 2.57 18.03
CA LEU A 485 0.71 1.71 17.43
C LEU A 485 0.95 0.25 17.80
N HIS A 486 -0.03 -0.38 18.42
CA HIS A 486 0.03 -1.78 18.83
C HIS A 486 -0.55 -2.68 17.74
N LEU A 487 0.27 -3.59 17.23
CA LEU A 487 -0.10 -4.52 16.17
C LEU A 487 0.18 -5.96 16.62
N ALA A 488 -0.70 -6.87 16.19
CA ALA A 488 -0.49 -8.31 16.20
C ALA A 488 -0.36 -8.81 14.75
N VAL A 489 0.75 -9.45 14.40
CA VAL A 489 1.00 -9.93 13.04
C VAL A 489 1.37 -11.40 13.07
N LYS A 490 0.78 -12.18 12.18
CA LYS A 490 1.10 -13.60 11.99
C LYS A 490 1.11 -13.92 10.51
N PHE A 491 2.16 -14.60 10.07
CA PHE A 491 2.25 -15.10 8.71
C PHE A 491 2.24 -16.63 8.74
N SER A 492 1.25 -17.22 8.08
CA SER A 492 1.03 -18.67 8.03
C SER A 492 1.27 -19.16 6.61
N CYS A 493 2.00 -20.28 6.44
CA CYS A 493 2.18 -20.95 5.16
C CYS A 493 1.73 -22.40 5.28
N ASP A 494 1.03 -22.91 4.28
CA ASP A 494 0.52 -24.28 4.26
C ASP A 494 1.57 -25.25 3.68
N ASN A 495 2.32 -24.83 2.65
CA ASN A 495 3.36 -25.64 2.01
C ASN A 495 4.75 -24.96 2.03
N TRP A 496 5.71 -25.61 2.69
CA TRP A 496 7.09 -25.15 2.75
C TRP A 496 7.83 -25.33 1.42
N ILE A 497 7.45 -26.32 0.60
CA ILE A 497 8.10 -26.58 -0.69
C ILE A 497 7.83 -25.42 -1.64
N ASP A 498 6.58 -24.97 -1.74
CA ASP A 498 6.20 -23.83 -2.59
C ASP A 498 6.84 -22.53 -2.11
N LEU A 499 6.94 -22.36 -0.78
CA LEU A 499 7.64 -21.23 -0.17
C LEU A 499 9.14 -21.21 -0.52
N PHE A 500 9.81 -22.37 -0.53
CA PHE A 500 11.21 -22.46 -0.93
C PHE A 500 11.40 -22.35 -2.45
N HIS A 501 10.45 -22.86 -3.24
CA HIS A 501 10.46 -22.76 -4.70
C HIS A 501 10.35 -21.29 -5.14
N THR A 502 9.44 -20.54 -4.54
CA THR A 502 9.70 -19.22 -3.93
C THR A 502 10.83 -18.38 -4.55
N TYR A 503 11.79 -18.00 -3.70
CA TYR A 503 13.13 -18.57 -3.83
C TYR A 503 13.81 -18.42 -5.19
N SER A 504 13.66 -19.47 -6.00
CA SER A 504 14.35 -19.66 -7.27
C SER A 504 13.64 -18.97 -8.44
N GLN A 505 12.34 -18.68 -8.31
CA GLN A 505 11.53 -18.07 -9.37
C GLN A 505 11.87 -16.59 -9.59
N PRO A 506 11.65 -16.03 -10.79
CA PRO A 506 11.77 -14.59 -11.01
C PRO A 506 10.81 -13.80 -10.11
N LEU A 507 11.29 -12.66 -9.59
CA LEU A 507 10.50 -11.79 -8.70
C LEU A 507 9.33 -11.11 -9.42
N LEU A 508 9.55 -10.71 -10.67
CA LEU A 508 8.55 -10.04 -11.50
C LEU A 508 8.13 -10.96 -12.67
N PRO A 509 6.97 -10.69 -13.29
CA PRO A 509 6.56 -11.35 -14.52
C PRO A 509 7.65 -11.24 -15.59
N MET A 510 7.82 -12.31 -16.39
CA MET A 510 8.94 -12.44 -17.35
C MET A 510 9.12 -11.25 -18.29
N MET A 511 8.02 -10.59 -18.69
CA MET A 511 8.07 -9.46 -19.62
C MET A 511 8.84 -8.24 -19.09
N HIS A 512 8.89 -8.04 -17.76
CA HIS A 512 9.72 -7.00 -17.15
C HIS A 512 11.22 -7.20 -17.39
N TYR A 513 11.66 -8.43 -17.69
CA TYR A 513 13.06 -8.75 -17.99
C TYR A 513 13.33 -8.81 -19.49
N LEU A 514 12.39 -9.37 -20.27
CA LEU A 514 12.55 -9.51 -21.72
C LEU A 514 12.42 -8.17 -22.46
N LYS A 515 11.51 -7.30 -22.01
CA LYS A 515 11.28 -5.96 -22.54
C LYS A 515 11.15 -4.98 -21.37
N PRO A 516 12.28 -4.61 -20.73
CA PRO A 516 12.27 -3.76 -19.56
C PRO A 516 11.78 -2.35 -19.91
N LEU A 517 10.94 -1.79 -19.04
CA LEU A 517 10.57 -0.38 -19.12
C LEU A 517 11.71 0.48 -18.56
N SER A 518 11.91 1.66 -19.15
CA SER A 518 12.86 2.62 -18.60
C SER A 518 12.43 3.09 -17.21
N VAL A 519 13.39 3.50 -16.37
CA VAL A 519 13.11 3.99 -15.00
C VAL A 519 12.16 5.19 -15.03
N TYR A 520 12.32 6.09 -16.01
CA TYR A 520 11.45 7.25 -16.17
C TYR A 520 10.02 6.84 -16.54
N GLN A 521 9.85 5.92 -17.49
CA GLN A 521 8.53 5.40 -17.85
C GLN A 521 7.86 4.71 -16.66
N LEU A 522 8.60 3.88 -15.92
CA LEU A 522 8.07 3.20 -14.73
C LEU A 522 7.59 4.20 -13.69
N ASP A 523 8.38 5.24 -13.41
CA ASP A 523 8.00 6.26 -12.43
C ASP A 523 6.80 7.08 -12.92
N SER A 524 6.77 7.48 -14.19
CA SER A 524 5.63 8.18 -14.79
C SER A 524 4.33 7.35 -14.71
N LEU A 525 4.39 6.07 -15.10
CA LEU A 525 3.26 5.14 -15.03
C LEU A 525 2.80 4.92 -13.59
N ARG A 526 3.73 4.81 -12.63
CA ARG A 526 3.39 4.71 -11.20
C ARG A 526 2.64 5.94 -10.70
N HIS A 527 3.02 7.15 -11.12
CA HIS A 527 2.29 8.37 -10.77
C HIS A 527 0.88 8.36 -11.37
N GLN A 528 0.71 7.89 -12.62
CA GLN A 528 -0.61 7.72 -13.24
C GLN A 528 -1.47 6.69 -12.48
N ALA A 529 -0.87 5.57 -12.07
CA ALA A 529 -1.53 4.54 -11.26
C ALA A 529 -2.03 5.11 -9.93
N THR A 530 -1.16 5.78 -9.17
CA THR A 530 -1.51 6.41 -7.89
C THR A 530 -2.59 7.46 -8.05
N TYR A 531 -2.51 8.30 -9.09
CA TYR A 531 -3.55 9.29 -9.38
C TYR A 531 -4.91 8.62 -9.62
N THR A 532 -4.94 7.56 -10.44
CA THR A 532 -6.16 6.81 -10.74
C THR A 532 -6.75 6.15 -9.49
N LEU A 533 -5.91 5.54 -8.64
CA LEU A 533 -6.32 4.97 -7.36
C LEU A 533 -6.87 6.02 -6.41
N SER A 534 -6.25 7.20 -6.34
CA SER A 534 -6.70 8.29 -5.47
C SER A 534 -8.10 8.79 -5.85
N LEU A 535 -8.40 8.87 -7.16
CA LEU A 535 -9.73 9.24 -7.65
C LEU A 535 -10.79 8.18 -7.32
N ARG A 536 -10.43 6.89 -7.44
CA ARG A 536 -11.35 5.78 -7.19
C ARG A 536 -11.67 5.63 -5.70
N LEU A 537 -10.64 5.60 -4.87
CA LEU A 537 -10.79 5.46 -3.42
C LEU A 537 -11.38 6.72 -2.77
N GLY A 538 -11.21 7.89 -3.38
CA GLY A 538 -11.87 9.13 -2.96
C GLY A 538 -13.38 9.17 -3.23
N ARG A 539 -13.90 8.30 -4.11
CA ARG A 539 -15.35 8.14 -4.38
C ARG A 539 -15.99 7.04 -3.54
N ALA A 540 -15.21 6.27 -2.78
CA ALA A 540 -15.73 5.20 -1.94
C ALA A 540 -16.39 5.76 -0.67
N ASP A 541 -17.22 4.96 -0.01
CA ASP A 541 -17.87 5.32 1.25
C ASP A 541 -17.39 4.41 2.39
N PRO A 542 -16.66 4.92 3.40
CA PRO A 542 -16.16 6.29 3.53
C PRO A 542 -15.00 6.60 2.56
N PRO A 543 -14.79 7.87 2.18
CA PRO A 543 -13.76 8.22 1.21
C PRO A 543 -12.37 8.16 1.82
N LEU A 544 -11.40 7.61 1.08
CA LEU A 544 -9.98 7.77 1.39
C LEU A 544 -9.48 9.01 0.65
N SER A 545 -9.01 10.00 1.40
CA SER A 545 -8.46 11.23 0.84
C SER A 545 -7.22 10.95 0.00
N ARG A 546 -6.94 11.82 -0.97
CA ARG A 546 -5.81 11.67 -1.89
C ARG A 546 -4.49 11.60 -1.13
N GLU A 547 -4.35 12.38 -0.07
CA GLU A 547 -3.17 12.44 0.79
C GLU A 547 -2.91 11.11 1.50
N VAL A 548 -3.97 10.43 1.96
CA VAL A 548 -3.87 9.10 2.58
C VAL A 548 -3.36 8.09 1.56
N VAL A 549 -3.93 8.09 0.35
CA VAL A 549 -3.50 7.19 -0.73
C VAL A 549 -2.05 7.46 -1.13
N GLU A 550 -1.67 8.72 -1.35
CA GLU A 550 -0.30 9.12 -1.69
C GLU A 550 0.71 8.76 -0.58
N CYS A 551 0.32 8.93 0.69
CA CYS A 551 1.13 8.55 1.84
C CYS A 551 1.31 7.04 1.95
N MET A 552 0.25 6.25 1.69
CA MET A 552 0.33 4.79 1.72
C MET A 552 1.17 4.23 0.57
N LEU A 553 1.05 4.81 -0.64
CA LEU A 553 1.77 4.40 -1.85
C LEU A 553 3.18 4.97 -2.02
N ASP A 554 3.64 5.83 -1.10
CA ASP A 554 5.01 6.35 -1.12
C ASP A 554 5.37 7.13 -2.41
N THR A 555 4.46 7.98 -2.87
CA THR A 555 4.66 8.78 -4.10
C THR A 555 5.91 9.67 -4.00
N GLY A 556 6.19 10.22 -2.82
CA GLY A 556 7.33 11.10 -2.56
C GLY A 556 8.69 10.41 -2.42
N VAL A 557 8.82 9.08 -2.59
CA VAL A 557 10.13 8.39 -2.48
C VAL A 557 11.11 8.80 -3.57
N SER A 558 10.63 9.16 -4.77
CA SER A 558 11.49 9.61 -5.88
C SER A 558 11.99 11.05 -5.74
N ARG A 559 11.51 11.81 -4.73
CA ARG A 559 12.05 13.14 -4.44
C ARG A 559 13.44 13.02 -3.86
N TRP A 560 14.35 13.82 -4.40
CA TRP A 560 15.72 13.88 -3.92
C TRP A 560 15.77 14.53 -2.52
N SER A 561 16.61 13.98 -1.64
CA SER A 561 16.85 14.51 -0.28
C SER A 561 18.31 14.25 0.11
N LEU A 562 19.02 15.30 0.56
CA LEU A 562 20.41 15.22 0.99
C LEU A 562 20.58 14.29 2.21
N ARG A 563 19.61 14.33 3.15
CA ARG A 563 19.53 13.45 4.32
C ARG A 563 19.51 11.98 3.92
N ARG A 564 18.65 11.61 2.96
CA ARG A 564 18.58 10.24 2.42
C ARG A 564 19.89 9.84 1.72
N GLY A 565 20.54 10.78 1.02
CA GLY A 565 21.86 10.58 0.44
C GLY A 565 22.94 10.24 1.48
N LYS A 566 23.03 11.01 2.56
CA LYS A 566 23.95 10.74 3.70
C LYS A 566 23.69 9.37 4.31
N ALA A 567 22.43 9.05 4.59
CA ALA A 567 22.01 7.76 5.13
C ALA A 567 22.43 6.57 4.25
N ASN A 568 22.25 6.69 2.93
CA ASN A 568 22.68 5.65 1.99
C ASN A 568 24.21 5.49 1.99
N CYS A 569 24.97 6.58 2.10
CA CYS A 569 26.43 6.53 2.19
C CYS A 569 26.89 5.80 3.47
N GLU A 570 26.30 6.12 4.62
CA GLU A 570 26.62 5.42 5.88
C GLU A 570 26.28 3.92 5.82
N ARG A 571 25.18 3.55 5.16
CA ARG A 571 24.82 2.14 4.92
C ARG A 571 25.89 1.41 4.11
N VAL A 572 26.40 2.01 3.03
CA VAL A 572 27.53 1.45 2.26
C VAL A 572 28.75 1.29 3.16
N MET A 573 29.15 2.33 3.89
CA MET A 573 30.31 2.31 4.77
C MET A 573 30.18 1.25 5.88
N ALA A 574 28.98 1.06 6.43
CA ALA A 574 28.69 0.02 7.41
C ALA A 574 28.91 -1.39 6.83
N CYS A 575 28.49 -1.64 5.59
CA CYS A 575 28.77 -2.91 4.90
C CYS A 575 30.27 -3.09 4.61
N LEU A 576 30.98 -2.02 4.22
CA LEU A 576 32.42 -2.06 3.94
C LEU A 576 33.28 -2.13 5.20
N SER A 577 32.73 -1.85 6.38
CA SER A 577 33.47 -1.89 7.66
C SER A 577 34.13 -3.26 7.92
N GLY A 578 33.51 -4.36 7.48
CA GLY A 578 34.09 -5.70 7.55
C GLY A 578 35.35 -5.83 6.69
N ILE A 579 35.36 -5.24 5.49
CA ILE A 579 36.53 -5.20 4.61
C ILE A 579 37.63 -4.34 5.23
N VAL A 580 37.28 -3.19 5.81
CA VAL A 580 38.22 -2.34 6.53
C VAL A 580 38.84 -3.09 7.72
N PHE A 581 38.05 -3.90 8.43
CA PHE A 581 38.56 -4.75 9.51
C PHE A 581 39.52 -5.83 8.99
N LEU A 582 39.17 -6.52 7.90
CA LEU A 582 40.06 -7.48 7.24
C LEU A 582 41.36 -6.83 6.76
N TRP A 583 41.28 -5.63 6.20
CA TRP A 583 42.45 -4.87 5.76
C TRP A 583 43.36 -4.50 6.93
N ARG A 584 42.79 -4.07 8.06
CA ARG A 584 43.56 -3.81 9.29
C ARG A 584 44.18 -5.08 9.86
N LEU A 585 43.48 -6.21 9.82
CA LEU A 585 44.05 -7.50 10.21
C LEU A 585 45.22 -7.89 9.30
N PHE A 586 45.05 -7.73 7.98
CA PHE A 586 46.11 -7.98 7.01
C PHE A 586 47.32 -7.07 7.26
N ASP A 587 47.10 -5.79 7.57
CA ASP A 587 48.15 -4.85 7.94
C ASP A 587 48.88 -5.25 9.24
N GLN A 588 48.13 -5.72 10.26
CA GLN A 588 48.71 -6.24 11.50
C GLN A 588 49.56 -7.50 11.28
N ILE A 589 49.13 -8.38 10.36
CA ILE A 589 49.85 -9.60 9.93
C ILE A 589 51.12 -9.21 9.16
N ARG A 590 51.01 -8.27 8.22
CA ARG A 590 52.16 -7.75 7.43
C ARG A 590 53.23 -7.15 8.32
N HIS A 591 52.84 -6.47 9.38
CA HIS A 591 53.75 -5.87 10.36
C HIS A 591 54.10 -6.78 11.55
N TRP A 592 53.71 -8.07 11.52
CA TRP A 592 54.05 -9.07 12.52
C TRP A 592 53.77 -8.66 13.98
N LYS A 593 52.75 -7.82 14.22
CA LYS A 593 52.44 -7.31 15.56
C LYS A 593 52.11 -8.41 16.57
N LYS A 594 51.61 -9.56 16.08
CA LYS A 594 51.37 -10.78 16.86
C LYS A 594 51.99 -11.98 16.12
N PRO A 595 53.20 -12.40 16.47
CA PRO A 595 53.94 -13.40 15.68
C PRO A 595 53.25 -14.76 15.64
N SER A 596 52.65 -15.22 16.74
CA SER A 596 51.97 -16.53 16.81
C SER A 596 50.78 -16.66 15.86
N ILE A 597 49.92 -15.65 15.81
CA ILE A 597 48.74 -15.61 14.92
C ILE A 597 49.19 -15.45 13.45
N THR A 598 50.23 -14.66 13.21
CA THR A 598 50.79 -14.44 11.87
C THR A 598 51.35 -15.74 11.29
N ILE A 599 52.11 -16.51 12.08
CA ILE A 599 52.64 -17.82 11.68
C ILE A 599 51.51 -18.80 11.38
N LEU A 600 50.46 -18.85 12.21
CA LEU A 600 49.30 -19.73 12.00
C LEU A 600 48.52 -19.38 10.71
N ILE A 601 48.27 -18.10 10.47
CA ILE A 601 47.56 -17.66 9.26
C ILE A 601 48.41 -17.89 8.01
N TYR A 602 49.71 -17.64 8.10
CA TYR A 602 50.64 -17.88 6.99
C TYR A 602 50.76 -19.37 6.68
N SER A 603 50.86 -20.25 7.69
CA SER A 603 50.88 -21.69 7.46
C SER A 603 49.57 -22.20 6.85
N LEU A 604 48.42 -21.71 7.33
CA LEU A 604 47.10 -21.99 6.73
C LEU A 604 47.03 -21.51 5.28
N PHE A 605 47.55 -20.32 4.98
CA PHE A 605 47.62 -19.78 3.62
C PHE A 605 48.50 -20.64 2.70
N VAL A 606 49.68 -21.05 3.16
CA VAL A 606 50.58 -21.95 2.41
C VAL A 606 49.89 -23.28 2.13
N VAL A 607 49.24 -23.89 3.12
CA VAL A 607 48.47 -25.14 2.93
C VAL A 607 47.35 -24.94 1.91
N MET A 608 46.65 -23.81 1.92
CA MET A 608 45.61 -23.48 0.96
C MET A 608 46.14 -23.32 -0.47
N VAL A 609 47.31 -22.69 -0.65
CA VAL A 609 47.94 -22.51 -1.96
C VAL A 609 48.49 -23.83 -2.50
N VAL A 610 49.11 -24.66 -1.66
CA VAL A 610 49.67 -25.96 -2.04
C VAL A 610 48.57 -26.98 -2.38
N SER A 611 47.40 -26.87 -1.73
CA SER A 611 46.26 -27.76 -1.96
C SER A 611 45.06 -27.01 -2.58
N PRO A 612 45.07 -26.73 -3.91
CA PRO A 612 43.99 -26.00 -4.58
C PRO A 612 42.63 -26.70 -4.50
N LYS A 613 42.59 -28.01 -4.22
CA LYS A 613 41.36 -28.77 -3.93
C LYS A 613 40.64 -28.26 -2.67
N LEU A 614 41.37 -27.74 -1.69
CA LEU A 614 40.80 -27.29 -0.42
C LEU A 614 40.28 -25.85 -0.48
N MET A 615 40.76 -25.02 -1.41
CA MET A 615 40.46 -23.58 -1.44
C MET A 615 38.95 -23.28 -1.52
N LEU A 616 38.22 -23.97 -2.40
CA LEU A 616 36.79 -23.74 -2.58
C LEU A 616 35.97 -24.37 -1.43
N SER A 617 36.40 -25.52 -0.92
CA SER A 617 35.76 -26.20 0.20
C SER A 617 35.89 -25.40 1.50
N THR A 618 37.08 -24.87 1.82
CA THR A 618 37.32 -24.01 3.00
C THR A 618 36.54 -22.70 2.91
N PHE A 619 36.38 -22.13 1.72
CA PHE A 619 35.54 -20.95 1.49
C PHE A 619 34.07 -21.21 1.88
N PHE A 620 33.45 -22.27 1.35
CA PHE A 620 32.06 -22.59 1.68
C PHE A 620 31.87 -23.00 3.14
N LEU A 621 32.83 -23.74 3.72
CA LEU A 621 32.83 -24.07 5.14
C LEU A 621 32.90 -22.81 6.01
N ALA A 622 33.71 -21.82 5.63
CA ALA A 622 33.80 -20.56 6.37
C ALA A 622 32.46 -19.82 6.40
N PHE A 623 31.73 -19.74 5.27
CA PHE A 623 30.38 -19.17 5.25
C PHE A 623 29.39 -19.96 6.11
N PHE A 624 29.46 -21.29 6.08
CA PHE A 624 28.63 -22.15 6.93
C PHE A 624 28.88 -21.86 8.43
N VAL A 625 30.14 -21.90 8.85
CA VAL A 625 30.54 -21.64 10.24
C VAL A 625 30.16 -20.22 10.66
N LEU A 626 30.38 -19.21 9.80
CA LEU A 626 30.03 -17.83 10.09
C LEU A 626 28.50 -17.64 10.22
N GLY A 627 27.73 -18.36 9.41
CA GLY A 627 26.28 -18.51 9.53
C GLY A 627 25.86 -19.06 10.88
N VAL A 628 26.32 -20.25 11.23
CA VAL A 628 25.99 -20.92 12.50
C VAL A 628 26.42 -20.06 13.68
N TRP A 629 27.61 -19.46 13.63
CA TRP A 629 28.13 -18.61 14.71
C TRP A 629 27.30 -17.34 14.92
N ARG A 630 26.66 -16.80 13.88
CA ARG A 630 25.76 -15.64 13.99
C ARG A 630 24.34 -16.01 14.41
N PHE A 631 23.94 -17.28 14.38
CA PHE A 631 22.59 -17.73 14.75
C PHE A 631 22.14 -17.29 16.16
N PRO A 632 22.97 -17.34 17.22
CA PRO A 632 22.58 -16.86 18.54
C PRO A 632 22.30 -15.36 18.59
N LYS A 633 22.94 -14.59 17.70
CA LYS A 633 22.80 -13.13 17.56
C LYS A 633 21.76 -12.72 16.52
N ARG A 634 20.92 -13.65 16.07
CA ARG A 634 19.89 -13.37 15.06
C ARG A 634 18.89 -12.32 15.57
N PRO A 635 18.37 -11.45 14.69
CA PRO A 635 17.28 -10.55 15.06
C PRO A 635 16.06 -11.36 15.51
N ARG A 636 15.51 -11.02 16.68
CA ARG A 636 14.31 -11.69 17.24
C ARG A 636 13.02 -10.90 17.01
N HIS A 637 13.16 -9.63 16.64
CA HIS A 637 12.05 -8.71 16.46
C HIS A 637 11.91 -8.34 14.98
N PRO A 638 10.69 -8.08 14.51
CA PRO A 638 10.46 -7.58 13.17
C PRO A 638 11.16 -6.22 12.98
N PRO A 639 11.55 -5.88 11.75
CA PRO A 639 12.11 -4.58 11.46
C PRO A 639 11.10 -3.48 11.84
N HIS A 640 11.62 -2.37 12.34
CA HIS A 640 10.87 -1.16 12.62
C HIS A 640 11.57 0.02 11.96
N MET A 641 10.92 1.18 12.00
CA MET A 641 11.46 2.42 11.49
C MET A 641 12.62 2.89 12.37
N ASP A 642 13.82 3.00 11.80
CA ASP A 642 15.04 3.41 12.51
C ASP A 642 15.40 4.85 12.15
N THR A 643 15.24 5.73 13.13
CA THR A 643 15.46 7.17 13.03
C THR A 643 16.93 7.50 12.80
N LYS A 644 17.84 6.70 13.38
CA LYS A 644 19.29 6.89 13.26
C LYS A 644 19.78 6.45 11.89
N LEU A 645 19.34 5.28 11.43
CA LEU A 645 19.62 4.80 10.08
C LEU A 645 19.15 5.80 9.02
N SER A 646 18.04 6.49 9.29
CA SER A 646 17.44 7.48 8.39
C SER A 646 18.09 8.87 8.45
N HIS A 647 19.05 9.11 9.35
CA HIS A 647 19.57 10.45 9.67
C HIS A 647 18.48 11.46 10.05
N ALA A 648 17.34 11.00 10.55
CA ALA A 648 16.22 11.89 10.85
C ALA A 648 16.49 12.76 12.11
N GLU A 649 17.28 12.24 13.05
CA GLU A 649 17.69 12.98 14.27
C GLU A 649 18.84 13.98 14.03
N THR A 650 19.62 13.78 12.96
CA THR A 650 20.81 14.60 12.67
C THR A 650 20.59 15.59 11.52
N ALA A 651 19.40 15.56 10.92
CA ALA A 651 19.03 16.46 9.83
C ALA A 651 18.95 17.92 10.30
N GLN A 652 19.54 18.81 9.51
CA GLN A 652 19.45 20.25 9.73
C GLN A 652 18.14 20.80 9.17
N TYR A 653 17.65 21.92 9.70
CA TYR A 653 16.40 22.55 9.24
C TYR A 653 16.41 22.84 7.73
N ASP A 654 17.54 23.31 7.19
CA ASP A 654 17.70 23.59 5.76
C ASP A 654 17.56 22.33 4.88
N GLU A 655 18.01 21.17 5.37
CA GLU A 655 17.89 19.88 4.66
C GLU A 655 16.45 19.37 4.67
N LEU A 656 15.69 19.67 5.74
CA LEU A 656 14.28 19.31 5.85
C LEU A 656 13.41 20.24 5.00
N ASP A 657 13.66 21.54 5.01
CA ASP A 657 12.94 22.51 4.17
C ASP A 657 13.11 22.19 2.66
N GLU A 658 14.26 21.64 2.27
CA GLU A 658 14.48 21.14 0.90
C GLU A 658 13.67 19.89 0.57
N GLU A 659 13.55 18.93 1.48
CA GLU A 659 12.79 17.68 1.27
C GLU A 659 11.27 17.93 1.14
N PHE A 660 10.76 18.97 1.81
CA PHE A 660 9.33 19.31 1.81
C PHE A 660 8.94 20.39 0.79
N ASP A 661 9.89 20.98 0.05
CA ASP A 661 9.57 21.96 -1.00
C ASP A 661 8.82 21.31 -2.17
N THR A 662 7.86 22.04 -2.73
CA THR A 662 7.08 21.58 -3.88
C THR A 662 7.86 21.73 -5.17
N PHE A 663 7.43 21.03 -6.22
CA PHE A 663 7.93 21.28 -7.57
C PHE A 663 6.78 21.86 -8.42
N PRO A 664 6.93 23.06 -9.04
CA PRO A 664 8.06 23.98 -8.93
C PRO A 664 8.25 24.53 -7.50
N THR A 665 9.49 24.88 -7.17
CA THR A 665 9.87 25.43 -5.86
C THR A 665 9.02 26.63 -5.49
N SER A 666 8.58 26.65 -4.24
CA SER A 666 7.82 27.78 -3.67
C SER A 666 8.70 28.99 -3.35
N LYS A 667 10.04 28.82 -3.40
CA LYS A 667 11.02 29.82 -2.97
C LYS A 667 11.56 30.62 -4.18
N GLN A 668 11.76 31.92 -4.01
CA GLN A 668 12.38 32.81 -5.01
C GLN A 668 13.69 33.41 -4.44
N GLY A 669 14.63 33.81 -5.30
CA GLY A 669 15.84 34.57 -4.91
C GLY A 669 17.12 33.75 -4.63
N GLU A 670 18.01 34.26 -3.75
CA GLU A 670 19.35 33.69 -3.45
C GLU A 670 19.32 32.26 -2.89
N ALA A 671 18.23 31.89 -2.21
CA ALA A 671 17.98 30.51 -1.76
C ALA A 671 17.87 29.52 -2.92
N LEU A 672 17.34 29.94 -4.07
CA LEU A 672 17.25 29.11 -5.28
C LEU A 672 18.63 28.93 -5.92
N LYS A 673 19.45 29.99 -5.95
CA LYS A 673 20.82 29.97 -6.51
C LYS A 673 21.72 29.02 -5.71
N THR A 674 21.69 29.12 -4.38
CA THR A 674 22.46 28.24 -3.49
C THR A 674 22.00 26.78 -3.52
N ARG A 675 20.70 26.51 -3.71
CA ARG A 675 20.18 25.16 -3.96
C ARG A 675 20.66 24.64 -5.31
N TYR A 676 20.54 25.44 -6.37
CA TYR A 676 20.93 25.07 -7.73
C TYR A 676 22.43 24.78 -7.86
N ASP A 677 23.30 25.55 -7.19
CA ASP A 677 24.75 25.32 -7.18
C ASP A 677 25.14 24.03 -6.43
N ARG A 678 24.41 23.64 -5.37
CA ARG A 678 24.57 22.33 -4.71
C ARG A 678 24.06 21.16 -5.57
N LEU A 679 22.97 21.39 -6.30
CA LEU A 679 22.32 20.39 -7.16
C LEU A 679 23.15 20.07 -8.42
N ARG A 680 23.90 21.05 -8.93
CA ARG A 680 24.66 20.96 -10.19
C ARG A 680 25.93 20.12 -10.10
N GLY A 681 26.28 19.62 -8.92
CA GLY A 681 27.54 18.93 -8.68
C GLY A 681 27.61 17.42 -8.92
N ILE A 682 26.58 16.71 -9.47
CA ILE A 682 26.51 15.22 -9.71
C ILE A 682 25.55 14.43 -8.76
N ALA A 683 24.89 15.08 -7.79
CA ALA A 683 24.37 14.38 -6.61
C ALA A 683 23.11 13.49 -6.78
N GLY A 684 22.17 13.75 -7.69
CA GLY A 684 20.89 13.00 -7.72
C GLY A 684 21.00 11.53 -8.15
N ARG A 685 21.57 11.29 -9.33
CA ARG A 685 21.73 9.93 -9.89
C ARG A 685 22.79 9.12 -9.17
N LEU A 686 23.88 9.77 -8.75
CA LEU A 686 24.94 9.12 -7.98
C LEU A 686 24.42 8.65 -6.61
N MET A 687 23.54 9.42 -5.96
CA MET A 687 22.94 9.00 -4.68
C MET A 687 21.93 7.85 -4.81
N ILE A 688 21.16 7.80 -5.91
CA ILE A 688 20.31 6.63 -6.20
C ILE A 688 21.18 5.39 -6.42
N MET A 689 22.26 5.50 -7.20
CA MET A 689 23.22 4.41 -7.40
C MET A 689 23.89 3.97 -6.09
N ILE A 690 24.25 4.91 -5.21
CA ILE A 690 24.78 4.58 -3.87
C ILE A 690 23.73 3.85 -3.03
N GLY A 691 22.46 4.27 -3.08
CA GLY A 691 21.35 3.58 -2.42
C GLY A 691 21.14 2.16 -2.95
N ASP A 692 21.22 1.97 -4.27
CA ASP A 692 21.14 0.66 -4.90
C ASP A 692 22.32 -0.22 -4.51
N LEU A 693 23.55 0.32 -4.53
CA LEU A 693 24.75 -0.38 -4.08
C LEU A 693 24.65 -0.80 -2.61
N ALA A 694 24.19 0.10 -1.73
CA ALA A 694 23.94 -0.21 -0.33
C ALA A 694 22.97 -1.39 -0.19
N THR A 695 21.88 -1.36 -0.95
CA THR A 695 20.84 -2.39 -0.94
C THR A 695 21.39 -3.75 -1.41
N GLN A 696 22.23 -3.78 -2.45
CA GLN A 696 22.87 -5.02 -2.91
C GLN A 696 23.87 -5.58 -1.89
N LEU A 697 24.72 -4.73 -1.30
CA LEU A 697 25.68 -5.14 -0.27
C LEU A 697 24.96 -5.67 0.99
N GLU A 698 23.86 -5.02 1.38
CA GLU A 698 23.03 -5.46 2.51
C GLU A 698 22.36 -6.80 2.23
N ARG A 699 21.87 -7.04 1.01
CA ARG A 699 21.32 -8.35 0.60
C ARG A 699 22.37 -9.46 0.66
N ILE A 700 23.60 -9.20 0.21
CA ILE A 700 24.70 -10.16 0.35
C ILE A 700 25.00 -10.42 1.82
N HIS A 701 25.06 -9.37 2.64
CA HIS A 701 25.21 -9.53 4.09
C HIS A 701 24.02 -10.26 4.72
N ALA A 702 22.82 -10.13 4.14
CA ALA A 702 21.60 -10.73 4.66
C ALA A 702 21.66 -12.26 4.68
N LEU A 703 22.39 -12.87 3.72
CA LEU A 703 22.66 -14.32 3.61
C LEU A 703 23.12 -14.97 4.91
N VAL A 704 23.82 -14.21 5.75
CA VAL A 704 24.45 -14.70 6.98
C VAL A 704 23.95 -13.93 8.22
N SER A 705 23.01 -13.01 8.02
CA SER A 705 22.49 -12.15 9.09
C SER A 705 21.31 -12.76 9.87
N TRP A 706 20.70 -13.83 9.35
CA TRP A 706 19.48 -14.43 9.89
C TRP A 706 18.27 -13.50 9.93
N ARG A 707 18.26 -12.41 9.13
CA ARG A 707 17.08 -11.53 8.97
C ARG A 707 15.91 -12.21 8.31
N ASP A 708 16.21 -13.02 7.30
CA ASP A 708 15.28 -14.01 6.75
C ASP A 708 15.81 -15.39 7.19
N PRO A 709 15.20 -16.02 8.20
CA PRO A 709 15.62 -17.33 8.68
C PRO A 709 15.55 -18.41 7.60
N ARG A 710 14.62 -18.31 6.66
CA ARG A 710 14.38 -19.31 5.61
C ARG A 710 15.43 -19.20 4.52
N ALA A 711 15.71 -17.99 4.07
CA ALA A 711 16.77 -17.75 3.10
C ALA A 711 18.15 -18.09 3.69
N THR A 712 18.42 -17.71 4.94
CA THR A 712 19.69 -18.03 5.59
C THR A 712 19.88 -19.53 5.73
N THR A 713 18.83 -20.28 6.15
CA THR A 713 18.91 -21.75 6.24
C THR A 713 19.15 -22.41 4.89
N MET A 714 18.44 -22.02 3.83
CA MET A 714 18.69 -22.51 2.47
C MET A 714 20.13 -22.23 2.01
N PHE A 715 20.64 -21.03 2.28
CA PHE A 715 22.00 -20.65 1.93
C PHE A 715 23.04 -21.50 2.69
N LEU A 716 22.83 -21.76 3.99
CA LEU A 716 23.75 -22.59 4.77
C LEU A 716 23.73 -24.06 4.33
N ILE A 717 22.56 -24.61 4.00
CA ILE A 717 22.44 -25.95 3.41
C ILE A 717 23.18 -25.99 2.07
N PHE A 718 23.00 -24.97 1.22
CA PHE A 718 23.75 -24.84 -0.02
C PHE A 718 25.26 -24.78 0.22
N CYS A 719 25.74 -23.98 1.18
CA CYS A 719 27.16 -23.91 1.54
C CYS A 719 27.69 -25.27 2.02
N LEU A 720 26.93 -26.02 2.80
CA LEU A 720 27.31 -27.36 3.26
C LEU A 720 27.46 -28.34 2.08
N ILE A 721 26.45 -28.39 1.20
CA ILE A 721 26.48 -29.25 -0.01
C ILE A 721 27.62 -28.82 -0.94
N ALA A 722 27.76 -27.53 -1.20
CA ALA A 722 28.82 -26.98 -2.03
C ALA A 722 30.21 -27.25 -1.44
N CYS A 723 30.36 -27.25 -0.11
CA CYS A 723 31.60 -27.61 0.58
C CYS A 723 32.01 -29.07 0.30
N VAL A 724 31.04 -30.01 0.35
CA VAL A 724 31.27 -31.44 0.05
C VAL A 724 31.59 -31.65 -1.43
N LEU A 725 30.81 -31.05 -2.33
CA LEU A 725 31.02 -31.16 -3.78
C LEU A 725 32.35 -30.52 -4.21
N ALA A 726 32.69 -29.35 -3.67
CA ALA A 726 33.96 -28.67 -3.94
C ALA A 726 35.17 -29.45 -3.42
N HIS A 727 34.99 -30.29 -2.41
CA HIS A 727 36.05 -31.20 -1.95
C HIS A 727 36.30 -32.32 -2.96
N GLN A 728 35.25 -32.85 -3.58
CA GLN A 728 35.32 -33.93 -4.56
C GLN A 728 35.80 -33.44 -5.95
N VAL A 729 35.38 -32.23 -6.35
CA VAL A 729 35.66 -31.66 -7.68
C VAL A 729 36.89 -30.76 -7.63
N GLN A 730 37.86 -31.01 -8.52
CA GLN A 730 39.04 -30.14 -8.63
C GLN A 730 38.67 -28.73 -9.13
N PHE A 731 39.29 -27.70 -8.56
CA PHE A 731 39.03 -26.27 -8.88
C PHE A 731 39.07 -25.96 -10.39
N ARG A 732 39.93 -26.62 -11.17
CA ARG A 732 40.02 -26.45 -12.64
C ARG A 732 38.70 -26.71 -13.37
N TYR A 733 37.92 -27.69 -12.92
CA TYR A 733 36.62 -28.00 -13.54
C TYR A 733 35.58 -26.93 -13.22
N PHE A 734 35.61 -26.36 -12.02
CA PHE A 734 34.75 -25.24 -11.66
C PHE A 734 35.05 -24.01 -12.52
N VAL A 735 36.33 -23.67 -12.71
CA VAL A 735 36.75 -22.58 -13.62
C VAL A 735 36.31 -22.85 -15.06
N LEU A 736 36.46 -24.08 -15.55
CA LEU A 736 36.02 -24.46 -16.89
C LEU A 736 34.49 -24.31 -17.07
N VAL A 737 33.70 -24.80 -16.12
CA VAL A 737 32.23 -24.72 -16.17
C VAL A 737 31.75 -23.27 -16.07
N THR A 738 32.33 -22.47 -15.17
CA THR A 738 31.98 -21.06 -15.03
C THR A 738 32.38 -20.24 -16.25
N TRP A 739 33.56 -20.48 -16.80
CA TRP A 739 34.05 -19.82 -18.01
C TRP A 739 33.20 -20.16 -19.24
N THR A 740 32.88 -21.44 -19.45
CA THR A 740 32.00 -21.88 -20.55
C THR A 740 30.59 -21.30 -20.41
N TYR A 741 30.04 -21.25 -19.19
CA TYR A 741 28.76 -20.61 -18.93
C TYR A 741 28.79 -19.10 -19.19
N ALA A 742 29.87 -18.39 -18.82
CA ALA A 742 30.04 -16.96 -19.05
C ALA A 742 30.21 -16.62 -20.54
N MET A 743 30.99 -17.43 -21.26
CA MET A 743 31.28 -17.25 -22.69
C MET A 743 30.19 -17.82 -23.61
N ARG A 744 29.05 -18.26 -23.06
CA ARG A 744 27.96 -18.83 -23.87
C ARG A 744 27.48 -17.85 -24.95
N PRO A 745 27.19 -18.34 -26.18
CA PRO A 745 26.66 -17.53 -27.27
C PRO A 745 25.43 -16.72 -26.87
N PRO A 746 25.20 -15.52 -27.43
CA PRO A 746 24.04 -14.70 -27.13
C PRO A 746 22.70 -15.42 -27.31
N ARG A 747 22.59 -16.37 -28.25
CA ARG A 747 21.39 -17.19 -28.47
C ARG A 747 21.02 -18.09 -27.27
N LEU A 748 21.99 -18.46 -26.45
CA LEU A 748 21.80 -19.24 -25.22
C LEU A 748 21.69 -18.34 -23.97
N ARG A 749 21.74 -17.01 -24.13
CA ARG A 749 21.51 -16.07 -23.04
C ARG A 749 20.03 -15.80 -22.92
N VAL A 750 19.38 -16.49 -21.99
CA VAL A 750 18.02 -16.16 -21.58
C VAL A 750 18.08 -14.82 -20.84
N GLY A 751 17.25 -13.85 -21.24
CA GLY A 751 17.15 -12.52 -20.61
C GLY A 751 16.51 -12.51 -19.21
N ILE A 752 16.39 -13.68 -18.58
CA ILE A 752 15.74 -13.87 -17.28
C ILE A 752 16.84 -13.98 -16.22
N PRO A 753 16.66 -13.38 -15.02
CA PRO A 753 17.61 -13.51 -13.93
C PRO A 753 17.86 -14.98 -13.53
N SER A 754 19.12 -15.29 -13.20
CA SER A 754 19.49 -16.62 -12.72
C SER A 754 18.95 -16.90 -11.32
N ILE A 755 18.87 -18.19 -10.93
CA ILE A 755 18.41 -18.61 -9.60
C ILE A 755 19.13 -17.86 -8.46
N PRO A 756 20.48 -17.73 -8.43
CA PRO A 756 21.15 -16.96 -7.38
C PRO A 756 20.79 -15.47 -7.40
N GLN A 757 20.56 -14.88 -8.58
CA GLN A 757 20.14 -13.48 -8.68
C GLN A 757 18.72 -13.28 -8.14
N ASN A 758 17.80 -14.21 -8.43
CA ASN A 758 16.43 -14.19 -7.88
C ASN A 758 16.44 -14.32 -6.37
N PHE A 759 17.23 -15.27 -5.86
CA PHE A 759 17.42 -15.48 -4.43
C PHE A 759 17.92 -14.21 -3.73
N LEU A 760 18.99 -13.58 -4.26
CA LEU A 760 19.55 -12.34 -3.69
C LEU A 760 18.55 -11.18 -3.74
N ARG A 761 17.77 -11.05 -4.82
CA ARG A 761 16.77 -9.97 -4.97
C ARG A 761 15.66 -10.06 -3.92
N ARG A 762 15.31 -11.27 -3.46
CA ARG A 762 14.32 -11.51 -2.39
C ARG A 762 14.85 -11.31 -0.97
N LEU A 763 16.16 -11.11 -0.78
CA LEU A 763 16.69 -10.88 0.55
C LEU A 763 16.30 -9.49 1.08
N PRO A 764 16.03 -9.38 2.40
CA PRO A 764 15.65 -8.13 3.01
C PRO A 764 16.84 -7.17 3.06
N ALA A 765 16.59 -5.90 2.74
CA ALA A 765 17.54 -4.79 2.90
C ALA A 765 17.13 -3.90 4.09
N LYS A 766 18.00 -3.00 4.53
CA LYS A 766 17.68 -2.03 5.60
C LYS A 766 16.82 -0.86 5.13
N THR A 767 16.56 -0.75 3.83
CA THR A 767 15.69 0.28 3.25
C THR A 767 14.33 0.36 3.95
N ASP A 768 13.78 -0.78 4.37
CA ASP A 768 12.44 -0.86 4.98
C ASP A 768 12.36 -0.18 6.34
N SER A 769 13.51 -0.01 6.99
CA SER A 769 13.66 0.71 8.24
C SER A 769 13.93 2.20 8.04
N MET A 770 13.92 2.71 6.80
CA MET A 770 14.15 4.13 6.51
C MET A 770 12.86 4.95 6.38
N LEU A 771 12.90 6.19 6.90
CA LEU A 771 11.83 7.19 6.88
C LEU A 771 11.61 7.85 5.51
#